data_AF-A0A0L1L6E0-F1
#
_entry.id   AF-A0A0L1L6E0-F1
#
_cell.length_a   1.000
_cell.length_b   1.000
_cell.length_c   1.000
_cell.angle_alpha   90.00
_cell.angle_beta   90.00
_cell.angle_gamma   90.00
#
_symmetry.space_group_name_H-M   'P 1'
#
loop_
_entity.id
_entity.type
_entity.pdbx_description
1 polymer ?
#
loop_
_entity_poly.entity_id
_entity_poly.type
_entity_poly.pdbx_seq_one_letter_code
_entity_poly.pdbx_strand_id
1 'polypeptide(L)'
;MIDPSLLLDGLNDKQREAVAAPLENLLILAGAGSGKTRVLVHRIAWLQSVEQASPFSIMSVTFTNKAAAEMRGRIEELMMGSSSGMWNGTFHGICHRILRAHYLDAKLPEDFQIIDSDDQIRLLRRLIKAQNLDEKQWPAKQASWWINGKKDEGLRPNHIDAYHDPITQTWLKIYSAYQEACDRAGLVDFAEILLRSHELLRDKKHIREHYQARFKHILVDEFQDTNNIQYAWLRMMAGPDCRVMIVGDDDQSIYGWRGAKIENIQKFLDEFPGASTVRLEQNYRSTKTILQASNELISNNTERMGKELWTDGNDGEPISVYSAYNELDEARFTVSKIKEWQEKGGALEDTAMLYRNNAQSRVLEEALIQGGLPYRIYGGMRFFERQEIRDALSYLRLMSNRSNDAAFERVVNTPTRGLGDKTLETIRLAARDRGATMWEASVALIEEQVLPGRAAGALSRFIELINALEDDTIELRLHEQTDHVIKSSGLFAMYEQEKGEKSKARIENLEELVTATRQFEKPEEADEMSMLTAFLTHAALEAGEGQADEFDDAVQLMTLHSAKGLEFPMVFMVGVEEGMFPSQMSAEEAGRLEEERRLCYVGMTRAMEKLYITYAEMRRLYGQDKYHKPSRFIRELPETCLDEVRMKAQVSRPASSGRFSQTAVKENFNETGFSLGSRVKHPKFGEGTIINFEGSGPQSRVQVAFNGEGIKWLVTAYARLEQL
;
A
#
# COMPACT_ATOMS: atom_id res chain seq x y z
N MET A 1 25.60 3.96 39.35
CA MET A 1 25.01 5.19 38.80
C MET A 1 25.71 5.45 37.49
N ILE A 2 24.95 5.59 36.40
CA ILE A 2 25.48 5.95 35.09
C ILE A 2 25.89 7.43 35.15
N ASP A 3 27.05 7.79 34.61
CA ASP A 3 27.48 9.19 34.51
C ASP A 3 26.51 9.95 33.59
N PRO A 4 25.86 11.05 34.05
CA PRO A 4 24.94 11.83 33.23
C PRO A 4 25.53 12.31 31.90
N SER A 5 26.86 12.48 31.81
CA SER A 5 27.50 12.85 30.55
C SER A 5 27.35 11.76 29.48
N LEU A 6 27.43 10.49 29.86
CA LEU A 6 27.29 9.34 28.95
C LEU A 6 25.90 9.26 28.32
N LEU A 7 24.87 9.76 29.01
CA LEU A 7 23.50 9.80 28.49
C LEU A 7 23.29 10.90 27.46
N LEU A 8 24.14 11.92 27.45
CA LEU A 8 24.07 13.02 26.48
C LEU A 8 25.08 12.86 25.36
N ASP A 9 26.11 12.03 25.54
CA ASP A 9 27.15 11.79 24.55
C ASP A 9 26.59 11.19 23.25
N GLY A 10 27.02 11.78 22.12
CA GLY A 10 26.53 11.43 20.79
C GLY A 10 25.17 12.01 20.40
N LEU A 11 24.54 12.85 21.22
CA LEU A 11 23.37 13.66 20.87
C LEU A 11 23.79 15.07 20.43
N ASN A 12 23.06 15.67 19.47
CA ASN A 12 23.24 17.08 19.11
C ASN A 12 22.60 18.03 20.14
N ASP A 13 22.83 19.34 20.00
CA ASP A 13 22.35 20.35 20.95
C ASP A 13 20.84 20.31 21.17
N LYS A 14 20.04 20.13 20.11
CA LYS A 14 18.58 20.07 20.19
C LYS A 14 18.05 18.78 20.81
N GLN A 15 18.72 17.67 20.55
CA GLN A 15 18.43 16.38 21.19
C GLN A 15 18.84 16.42 22.68
N ARG A 16 19.97 17.05 23.02
CA ARG A 16 20.38 17.29 24.42
C ARG A 16 19.37 18.17 25.14
N GLU A 17 18.91 19.25 24.50
CA GLU A 17 17.85 20.13 25.01
C GLU A 17 16.58 19.31 25.30
N ALA A 18 16.13 18.46 24.38
CA ALA A 18 14.96 17.61 24.56
C ALA A 18 15.14 16.57 25.69
N VAL A 19 16.30 15.92 25.78
CA VAL A 19 16.59 14.87 26.78
C VAL A 19 16.77 15.45 28.18
N ALA A 20 17.46 16.59 28.30
CA ALA A 20 17.74 17.25 29.57
C ALA A 20 16.71 18.34 29.93
N ALA A 21 15.61 18.44 29.18
CA ALA A 21 14.55 19.40 29.44
C ALA A 21 14.03 19.29 30.89
N PRO A 22 13.61 20.40 31.52
CA PRO A 22 12.93 20.36 32.82
C PRO A 22 11.70 19.45 32.83
N LEU A 23 11.17 19.17 34.02
CA LEU A 23 9.95 18.39 34.18
C LEU A 23 8.70 19.21 33.81
N GLU A 24 8.44 19.31 32.50
CA GLU A 24 7.30 20.01 31.89
C GLU A 24 6.61 19.15 30.82
N ASN A 25 5.47 19.62 30.31
CA ASN A 25 4.85 19.01 29.15
C ASN A 25 5.66 19.42 27.91
N LEU A 26 6.00 18.48 27.05
CA LEU A 26 6.96 18.72 25.98
C LEU A 26 6.50 18.07 24.68
N LEU A 27 6.38 18.88 23.63
CA LEU A 27 6.25 18.41 22.25
C LEU A 27 7.63 18.39 21.61
N ILE A 28 8.07 17.22 21.17
CA ILE A 28 9.17 17.08 20.24
C ILE A 28 8.59 17.00 18.83
N LEU A 29 8.67 18.13 18.13
CA LEU A 29 8.32 18.19 16.72
C LEU A 29 9.55 17.82 15.90
N ALA A 30 9.54 16.62 15.37
CA ALA A 30 10.69 16.05 14.69
C ALA A 30 10.36 15.79 13.23
N GLY A 31 11.36 15.92 12.35
CA GLY A 31 11.23 15.45 10.97
C GLY A 31 11.75 14.01 10.81
N ALA A 32 11.62 13.48 9.60
CA ALA A 32 12.16 12.16 9.25
C ALA A 32 13.66 12.08 9.55
N GLY A 33 14.13 10.92 10.03
CA GLY A 33 15.57 10.66 10.26
C GLY A 33 16.27 11.54 11.32
N SER A 34 15.52 12.25 12.17
CA SER A 34 16.08 13.18 13.17
C SER A 34 16.40 12.55 14.54
N GLY A 35 16.21 11.23 14.68
CA GLY A 35 16.48 10.51 15.92
C GLY A 35 15.37 10.53 16.97
N LYS A 36 14.10 10.66 16.57
CA LYS A 36 12.89 10.63 17.43
C LYS A 36 12.94 9.59 18.55
N THR A 37 13.05 8.32 18.16
CA THR A 37 13.08 7.18 19.10
C THR A 37 14.32 7.22 20.00
N ARG A 38 15.46 7.71 19.49
CA ARG A 38 16.68 7.87 20.29
C ARG A 38 16.46 8.90 21.40
N VAL A 39 15.87 10.05 21.09
CA VAL A 39 15.54 11.08 22.09
C VAL A 39 14.59 10.54 23.17
N LEU A 40 13.56 9.78 22.78
CA LEU A 40 12.65 9.13 23.73
C LEU A 40 13.36 8.17 24.68
N VAL A 41 14.20 7.29 24.14
CA VAL A 41 14.95 6.30 24.94
C VAL A 41 15.91 7.00 25.91
N HIS A 42 16.67 7.97 25.42
CA HIS A 42 17.60 8.73 26.26
C HIS A 42 16.86 9.57 27.32
N ARG A 43 15.68 10.11 27.00
CA ARG A 43 14.86 10.81 28.00
C ARG A 43 14.40 9.88 29.11
N ILE A 44 13.99 8.65 28.80
CA ILE A 44 13.60 7.67 29.83
C ILE A 44 14.79 7.37 30.75
N ALA A 45 15.98 7.17 30.17
CA ALA A 45 17.20 6.97 30.94
C ALA A 45 17.57 8.19 31.81
N TRP A 46 17.39 9.40 31.28
CA TRP A 46 17.58 10.66 32.01
C TRP A 46 16.62 10.78 33.21
N LEU A 47 15.34 10.51 33.00
CA LEU A 47 14.33 10.54 34.07
C LEU A 47 14.71 9.60 35.21
N GLN A 48 15.19 8.40 34.91
CA GLN A 48 15.58 7.43 35.93
C GLN A 48 16.90 7.78 36.62
N SER A 49 17.90 8.21 35.85
CA SER A 49 19.27 8.37 36.36
C SER A 49 19.52 9.73 37.01
N VAL A 50 18.95 10.80 36.45
CA VAL A 50 19.19 12.19 36.86
C VAL A 50 18.03 12.72 37.70
N GLU A 51 16.80 12.61 37.19
CA GLU A 51 15.60 13.05 37.92
C GLU A 51 15.16 12.05 39.02
N GLN A 52 15.86 10.91 39.13
CA GLN A 52 15.60 9.85 40.11
C GLN A 52 14.14 9.35 40.09
N ALA A 53 13.49 9.41 38.93
CA ALA A 53 12.14 8.92 38.75
C ALA A 53 12.11 7.40 38.88
N SER A 54 11.16 6.90 39.67
CA SER A 54 10.94 5.46 39.80
C SER A 54 10.54 4.86 38.44
N PRO A 55 11.09 3.72 38.00
CA PRO A 55 10.67 3.05 36.78
C PRO A 55 9.16 2.77 36.74
N PHE A 56 8.54 2.49 37.91
CA PHE A 56 7.10 2.27 38.05
C PHE A 56 6.23 3.49 37.74
N SER A 57 6.84 4.69 37.74
CA SER A 57 6.18 5.96 37.46
C SER A 57 6.27 6.42 36.01
N ILE A 58 6.97 5.66 35.17
CA ILE A 58 7.18 5.95 33.75
C ILE A 58 6.29 5.02 32.91
N MET A 59 5.56 5.62 31.97
CA MET A 59 4.83 4.92 30.93
C MET A 59 5.29 5.40 29.56
N SER A 60 5.69 4.47 28.69
CA SER A 60 5.97 4.72 27.28
C SER A 60 4.91 4.05 26.40
N VAL A 61 4.38 4.81 25.45
CA VAL A 61 3.30 4.39 24.57
C VAL A 61 3.72 4.56 23.11
N THR A 62 3.53 3.52 22.30
CA THR A 62 3.79 3.55 20.85
C THR A 62 2.58 3.07 20.05
N PHE A 63 2.60 3.28 18.73
CA PHE A 63 1.51 2.82 17.87
C PHE A 63 1.57 1.32 17.54
N THR A 64 2.78 0.76 17.39
CA THR A 64 2.97 -0.65 16.94
C THR A 64 3.71 -1.50 17.97
N ASN A 65 3.42 -2.81 17.97
CA ASN A 65 4.12 -3.76 18.83
C ASN A 65 5.62 -3.85 18.51
N LYS A 66 6.00 -3.69 17.23
CA LYS A 66 7.40 -3.66 16.79
C LYS A 66 8.15 -2.48 17.42
N ALA A 67 7.58 -1.27 17.33
CA ALA A 67 8.16 -0.07 17.94
C ALA A 67 8.25 -0.18 19.46
N ALA A 68 7.24 -0.75 20.12
CA ALA A 68 7.29 -1.00 21.57
C ALA A 68 8.42 -1.98 21.94
N ALA A 69 8.59 -3.07 21.20
CA ALA A 69 9.63 -4.07 21.44
C ALA A 69 11.04 -3.50 21.20
N GLU A 70 11.23 -2.77 20.10
CA GLU A 70 12.48 -2.09 19.76
C GLU A 70 12.86 -1.05 20.82
N MET A 71 11.91 -0.20 21.23
CA MET A 71 12.14 0.77 22.30
C MET A 71 12.51 0.07 23.61
N ARG A 72 11.89 -1.08 23.93
CA ARG A 72 12.24 -1.86 25.12
C ARG A 72 13.70 -2.34 25.06
N GLY A 73 14.10 -2.94 23.93
CA GLY A 73 15.47 -3.42 23.73
C GLY A 73 16.51 -2.31 23.87
N ARG A 74 16.27 -1.16 23.22
CA ARG A 74 17.16 0.01 23.31
C ARG A 74 17.28 0.56 24.74
N ILE A 75 16.18 0.57 25.52
CA ILE A 75 16.21 0.99 26.93
C ILE A 75 16.99 -0.01 27.77
N GLU A 76 16.79 -1.31 27.57
CA GLU A 76 17.48 -2.37 28.30
C GLU A 76 18.98 -2.35 28.06
N GLU A 77 19.40 -2.13 26.82
CA GLU A 77 20.80 -1.95 26.43
C GLU A 77 21.42 -0.72 27.11
N LEU A 78 20.77 0.43 27.00
CA LEU A 78 21.27 1.69 27.58
C LEU A 78 21.33 1.66 29.12
N MET A 79 20.38 0.98 29.75
CA MET A 79 20.26 0.90 31.23
C MET A 79 20.89 -0.36 31.83
N MET A 80 21.61 -1.16 31.03
CA MET A 80 22.26 -2.42 31.46
C MET A 80 21.30 -3.36 32.22
N GLY A 81 20.05 -3.50 31.74
CA GLY A 81 19.05 -4.44 32.27
C GLY A 81 18.15 -3.96 33.42
N SER A 82 18.20 -2.68 33.80
CA SER A 82 17.44 -2.12 34.95
C SER A 82 16.03 -1.57 34.64
N SER A 83 15.36 -2.03 33.57
CA SER A 83 14.06 -1.51 33.11
C SER A 83 12.82 -2.10 33.81
N SER A 84 13.01 -3.01 34.78
CA SER A 84 11.91 -3.75 35.42
C SER A 84 10.93 -2.82 36.16
N GLY A 85 9.64 -2.95 35.87
CA GLY A 85 8.56 -2.19 36.51
C GLY A 85 7.98 -1.05 35.68
N MET A 86 8.68 -0.59 34.64
CA MET A 86 8.17 0.40 33.68
C MET A 86 7.09 -0.19 32.77
N TRP A 87 6.10 0.63 32.38
CA TRP A 87 5.12 0.23 31.38
C TRP A 87 5.59 0.70 30.01
N ASN A 88 5.82 -0.26 29.10
CA ASN A 88 6.10 0.02 27.70
C ASN A 88 5.25 -0.91 26.82
N GLY A 89 4.40 -0.31 25.99
CA GLY A 89 3.52 -1.03 25.08
C GLY A 89 2.73 -0.11 24.15
N THR A 90 1.76 -0.69 23.45
CA THR A 90 0.84 0.08 22.61
C THR A 90 -0.33 0.60 23.42
N PHE A 91 -1.06 1.60 22.90
CA PHE A 91 -2.33 2.07 23.49
C PHE A 91 -3.27 0.91 23.81
N HIS A 92 -3.48 0.00 22.85
CA HIS A 92 -4.33 -1.17 23.03
C HIS A 92 -3.79 -2.13 24.10
N GLY A 93 -2.48 -2.40 24.11
CA GLY A 93 -1.87 -3.29 25.11
C GLY A 93 -2.00 -2.76 26.53
N ILE A 94 -1.80 -1.46 26.73
CA ILE A 94 -1.93 -0.80 28.03
C ILE A 94 -3.40 -0.74 28.47
N CYS A 95 -4.31 -0.33 27.59
CA CYS A 95 -5.74 -0.31 27.88
C CYS A 95 -6.26 -1.71 28.23
N HIS A 96 -5.85 -2.74 27.48
CA HIS A 96 -6.19 -4.13 27.77
C HIS A 96 -5.70 -4.57 29.15
N ARG A 97 -4.45 -4.23 29.51
CA ARG A 97 -3.89 -4.53 30.85
C ARG A 97 -4.73 -3.89 31.97
N ILE A 98 -5.14 -2.64 31.79
CA ILE A 98 -5.99 -1.93 32.76
C ILE A 98 -7.37 -2.58 32.85
N LEU A 99 -7.99 -2.92 31.72
CA LEU A 99 -9.29 -3.57 31.69
C LEU A 99 -9.25 -4.95 32.36
N ARG A 100 -8.18 -5.74 32.18
CA ARG A 100 -8.00 -7.02 32.88
C ARG A 100 -7.86 -6.84 34.39
N ALA A 101 -7.10 -5.85 34.83
CA ALA A 101 -6.91 -5.57 36.25
C ALA A 101 -8.20 -5.07 36.94
N HIS A 102 -9.11 -4.46 36.18
CA HIS A 102 -10.33 -3.81 36.69
C HIS A 102 -11.59 -4.29 35.96
N TYR A 103 -11.66 -5.56 35.59
CA TYR A 103 -12.73 -6.10 34.75
C TYR A 103 -14.13 -5.86 35.34
N LEU A 104 -14.29 -6.03 36.66
CA LEU A 104 -15.54 -5.77 37.38
C LEU A 104 -15.99 -4.31 37.25
N ASP A 105 -15.07 -3.35 37.45
CA ASP A 105 -15.36 -1.93 37.33
C ASP A 105 -15.63 -1.49 35.89
N ALA A 106 -14.99 -2.17 34.94
CA ALA A 106 -15.21 -2.01 33.50
C ALA A 106 -16.49 -2.71 32.99
N LYS A 107 -17.23 -3.39 33.88
CA LYS A 107 -18.43 -4.18 33.57
C LYS A 107 -18.15 -5.23 32.49
N LEU A 108 -17.01 -5.90 32.61
CA LEU A 108 -16.60 -7.03 31.78
C LEU A 108 -16.51 -8.29 32.65
N PRO A 109 -16.66 -9.49 32.07
CA PRO A 109 -16.25 -10.72 32.75
C PRO A 109 -14.72 -10.80 32.85
N GLU A 110 -14.20 -11.59 33.80
CA GLU A 110 -12.76 -11.71 34.06
C GLU A 110 -11.99 -12.20 32.82
N ASP A 111 -12.60 -13.14 32.11
CA ASP A 111 -12.11 -13.84 30.93
C ASP A 111 -12.71 -13.30 29.62
N PHE A 112 -13.11 -12.02 29.58
CA PHE A 112 -13.66 -11.40 28.35
C PHE A 112 -12.79 -11.70 27.12
N GLN A 113 -13.42 -11.97 25.98
CA GLN A 113 -12.71 -12.37 24.77
C GLN A 113 -12.51 -11.18 23.84
N ILE A 114 -11.28 -11.02 23.34
CA ILE A 114 -11.02 -10.06 22.27
C ILE A 114 -11.42 -10.69 20.94
N ILE A 115 -12.23 -10.00 20.15
CA ILE A 115 -12.62 -10.42 18.81
C ILE A 115 -11.85 -9.64 17.74
N ASP A 116 -11.50 -10.32 16.67
CA ASP A 116 -10.87 -9.70 15.50
C ASP A 116 -11.90 -9.10 14.52
N SER A 117 -11.41 -8.56 13.41
CA SER A 117 -12.25 -7.96 12.38
C SER A 117 -13.23 -8.96 11.75
N ASP A 118 -12.81 -10.20 11.53
CA ASP A 118 -13.60 -11.21 10.84
C ASP A 118 -14.72 -11.71 11.75
N ASP A 119 -14.41 -11.95 13.02
CA ASP A 119 -15.39 -12.33 14.03
C ASP A 119 -16.39 -11.20 14.32
N GLN A 120 -15.94 -9.93 14.34
CA GLN A 120 -16.83 -8.77 14.39
C GLN A 120 -17.82 -8.77 13.20
N ILE A 121 -17.32 -8.95 11.97
CA ILE A 121 -18.16 -8.98 10.77
C ILE A 121 -19.14 -10.16 10.80
N ARG A 122 -18.71 -11.35 11.23
CA ARG A 122 -19.58 -12.53 11.38
C ARG A 122 -20.70 -12.30 12.40
N LEU A 123 -20.39 -11.65 13.52
CA LEU A 123 -21.40 -11.28 14.52
C LEU A 123 -22.41 -10.27 13.95
N LEU A 124 -21.92 -9.21 13.30
CA LEU A 124 -22.78 -8.20 12.68
C LEU A 124 -23.69 -8.80 11.61
N ARG A 125 -23.19 -9.69 10.76
CA ARG A 125 -24.00 -10.40 9.75
C ARG A 125 -25.17 -11.15 10.38
N ARG A 126 -24.92 -11.87 11.49
CA ARG A 126 -25.98 -12.58 12.24
C ARG A 126 -27.01 -11.60 12.82
N LEU A 127 -26.56 -10.47 13.36
CA LEU A 127 -27.44 -9.46 13.96
C LEU A 127 -28.30 -8.73 12.94
N ILE A 128 -27.72 -8.33 11.80
CA ILE A 128 -28.43 -7.69 10.68
C ILE A 128 -29.57 -8.60 10.21
N LYS A 129 -29.27 -9.89 10.01
CA LYS A 129 -30.28 -10.88 9.63
C LYS A 129 -31.36 -11.07 10.69
N ALA A 130 -30.98 -11.12 11.97
CA ALA A 130 -31.93 -11.28 13.09
C ALA A 130 -32.89 -10.08 13.22
N GLN A 131 -32.50 -8.90 12.75
CA GLN A 131 -33.34 -7.71 12.71
C GLN A 131 -34.22 -7.59 11.45
N ASN A 132 -34.24 -8.61 10.59
CA ASN A 132 -34.91 -8.60 9.29
C ASN A 132 -34.44 -7.47 8.36
N LEU A 133 -33.17 -7.08 8.46
CA LEU A 133 -32.54 -6.14 7.53
C LEU A 133 -31.90 -6.92 6.36
N ASP A 134 -31.99 -6.37 5.16
CA ASP A 134 -31.33 -6.94 3.98
C ASP A 134 -29.82 -6.72 4.05
N GLU A 135 -29.06 -7.82 4.02
CA GLU A 135 -27.59 -7.78 4.02
C GLU A 135 -27.02 -7.07 2.77
N LYS A 136 -27.74 -7.07 1.64
CA LYS A 136 -27.31 -6.32 0.45
C LYS A 136 -27.39 -4.82 0.67
N GLN A 137 -28.44 -4.35 1.34
CA GLN A 137 -28.63 -2.94 1.64
C GLN A 137 -27.78 -2.48 2.84
N TRP A 138 -27.60 -3.35 3.84
CA TRP A 138 -26.85 -3.09 5.07
C TRP A 138 -25.70 -4.09 5.25
N PRO A 139 -24.61 -4.02 4.47
CA PRO A 139 -23.54 -4.99 4.57
C PRO A 139 -22.83 -4.95 5.92
N ALA A 140 -22.56 -6.11 6.52
CA ALA A 140 -21.91 -6.24 7.83
C ALA A 140 -20.54 -5.55 7.91
N LYS A 141 -19.77 -5.54 6.81
CA LYS A 141 -18.49 -4.85 6.71
C LYS A 141 -18.66 -3.33 6.88
N GLN A 142 -19.71 -2.74 6.30
CA GLN A 142 -20.03 -1.31 6.47
C GLN A 142 -20.48 -1.02 7.89
N ALA A 143 -21.27 -1.91 8.49
CA ALA A 143 -21.65 -1.79 9.90
C ALA A 143 -20.40 -1.76 10.81
N SER A 144 -19.44 -2.67 10.59
CA SER A 144 -18.18 -2.71 11.35
C SER A 144 -17.40 -1.40 11.21
N TRP A 145 -17.24 -0.90 9.98
CA TRP A 145 -16.53 0.36 9.73
C TRP A 145 -17.20 1.55 10.41
N TRP A 146 -18.52 1.66 10.27
CA TRP A 146 -19.30 2.73 10.87
C TRP A 146 -19.20 2.68 12.40
N ILE A 147 -19.37 1.50 13.01
CA ILE A 147 -19.26 1.29 14.45
C ILE A 147 -17.87 1.65 14.97
N ASN A 148 -16.81 1.14 14.33
CA ASN A 148 -15.44 1.40 14.75
C ASN A 148 -15.12 2.91 14.65
N GLY A 149 -15.53 3.57 13.55
CA GLY A 149 -15.38 5.02 13.41
C GLY A 149 -16.12 5.81 14.49
N LYS A 150 -17.30 5.35 14.95
CA LYS A 150 -17.99 5.98 16.10
C LYS A 150 -17.26 5.74 17.42
N LYS A 151 -16.72 4.53 17.63
CA LYS A 151 -15.94 4.22 18.84
C LYS A 151 -14.62 5.00 18.90
N ASP A 152 -13.96 5.21 17.77
CA ASP A 152 -12.73 6.01 17.66
C ASP A 152 -12.95 7.51 17.99
N GLU A 153 -14.18 7.98 17.80
CA GLU A 153 -14.66 9.32 18.23
C GLU A 153 -15.19 9.32 19.68
N GLY A 154 -15.18 8.18 20.37
CA GLY A 154 -15.68 8.03 21.73
C GLY A 154 -17.21 7.99 21.87
N LEU A 155 -17.92 7.71 20.77
CA LEU A 155 -19.38 7.74 20.73
C LEU A 155 -19.98 6.35 20.96
N ARG A 156 -20.81 6.26 22.01
CA ARG A 156 -21.72 5.14 22.27
C ARG A 156 -23.03 5.35 21.51
N PRO A 157 -23.87 4.31 21.33
CA PRO A 157 -25.15 4.47 20.64
C PRO A 157 -26.01 5.60 21.21
N ASN A 158 -26.08 5.72 22.54
CA ASN A 158 -26.83 6.79 23.22
C ASN A 158 -26.26 8.22 23.04
N HIS A 159 -25.04 8.37 22.51
CA HIS A 159 -24.43 9.68 22.23
C HIS A 159 -24.73 10.18 20.81
N ILE A 160 -25.32 9.34 19.95
CA ILE A 160 -25.52 9.63 18.53
C ILE A 160 -26.97 10.07 18.32
N ASP A 161 -27.18 11.35 17.99
CA ASP A 161 -28.46 11.82 17.50
C ASP A 161 -28.55 11.62 15.98
N ALA A 162 -29.62 10.96 15.54
CA ALA A 162 -29.83 10.65 14.13
C ALA A 162 -30.48 11.80 13.36
N TYR A 163 -30.93 12.88 14.01
CA TYR A 163 -31.50 14.09 13.39
C TYR A 163 -32.47 13.82 12.22
N HIS A 164 -33.31 12.78 12.37
CA HIS A 164 -34.30 12.34 11.36
C HIS A 164 -33.72 11.73 10.06
N ASP A 165 -32.43 11.40 9.98
CA ASP A 165 -31.86 10.63 8.88
C ASP A 165 -32.18 9.12 9.02
N PRO A 166 -32.99 8.53 8.12
CA PRO A 166 -33.35 7.11 8.18
C PRO A 166 -32.14 6.17 8.09
N ILE A 167 -31.06 6.61 7.44
CA ILE A 167 -29.85 5.79 7.28
C ILE A 167 -29.12 5.70 8.62
N THR A 168 -28.84 6.84 9.23
CA THR A 168 -28.21 6.91 10.55
C THR A 168 -29.03 6.21 11.63
N GLN A 169 -30.37 6.31 11.60
CA GLN A 169 -31.24 5.56 12.52
C GLN A 169 -31.06 4.04 12.39
N THR A 170 -30.93 3.54 11.16
CA THR A 170 -30.75 2.11 10.94
C THR A 170 -29.37 1.64 11.42
N TRP A 171 -28.32 2.40 11.12
CA TRP A 171 -26.97 2.11 11.65
C TRP A 171 -26.92 2.15 13.17
N LEU A 172 -27.61 3.11 13.78
CA LEU A 172 -27.72 3.22 15.23
C LEU A 172 -28.40 1.99 15.86
N LYS A 173 -29.46 1.48 15.22
CA LYS A 173 -30.14 0.24 15.64
C LYS A 173 -29.24 -0.98 15.54
N ILE A 174 -28.44 -1.09 14.47
CA ILE A 174 -27.44 -2.15 14.31
C ILE A 174 -26.37 -2.04 15.40
N TYR A 175 -25.85 -0.83 15.64
CA TYR A 175 -24.81 -0.60 16.65
C TYR A 175 -25.31 -0.91 18.06
N SER A 176 -26.52 -0.49 18.42
CA SER A 176 -27.12 -0.78 19.73
C SER A 176 -27.22 -2.29 19.98
N ALA A 177 -27.77 -3.04 19.01
CA ALA A 177 -27.88 -4.49 19.12
C ALA A 177 -26.50 -5.19 19.14
N TYR A 178 -25.53 -4.67 18.39
CA TYR A 178 -24.16 -5.16 18.42
C TYR A 178 -23.52 -4.98 19.79
N GLN A 179 -23.63 -3.79 20.39
CA GLN A 179 -23.10 -3.53 21.71
C GLN A 179 -23.77 -4.42 22.77
N GLU A 180 -25.09 -4.57 22.74
CA GLU A 180 -25.80 -5.46 23.67
C GLU A 180 -25.38 -6.94 23.53
N ALA A 181 -25.15 -7.40 22.31
CA ALA A 181 -24.69 -8.76 22.04
C ALA A 181 -23.26 -8.97 22.57
N CYS A 182 -22.37 -8.01 22.33
CA CYS A 182 -20.99 -8.03 22.85
C CYS A 182 -20.97 -8.01 24.38
N ASP A 183 -21.73 -7.12 25.03
CA ASP A 183 -21.81 -7.00 26.48
C ASP A 183 -22.30 -8.31 27.12
N ARG A 184 -23.35 -8.91 26.56
CA ARG A 184 -23.94 -10.15 27.05
C ARG A 184 -22.98 -11.34 26.94
N ALA A 185 -22.21 -11.39 25.85
CA ALA A 185 -21.29 -12.49 25.57
C ALA A 185 -19.88 -12.25 26.12
N GLY A 186 -19.60 -11.09 26.72
CA GLY A 186 -18.26 -10.74 27.19
C GLY A 186 -17.25 -10.53 26.06
N LEU A 187 -17.69 -10.04 24.90
CA LEU A 187 -16.85 -9.81 23.73
C LEU A 187 -16.39 -8.35 23.65
N VAL A 188 -15.12 -8.15 23.31
CA VAL A 188 -14.49 -6.83 23.21
C VAL A 188 -13.76 -6.75 21.87
N ASP A 189 -14.18 -5.88 20.97
CA ASP A 189 -13.43 -5.60 19.75
C ASP A 189 -12.25 -4.63 20.01
N PHE A 190 -11.39 -4.43 19.01
CA PHE A 190 -10.21 -3.58 19.17
C PHE A 190 -10.53 -2.13 19.57
N ALA A 191 -11.53 -1.50 18.96
CA ALA A 191 -11.93 -0.13 19.29
C ALA A 191 -12.56 -0.04 20.69
N GLU A 192 -13.27 -1.10 21.10
CA GLU A 192 -13.86 -1.23 22.42
C GLU A 192 -12.83 -1.20 23.56
N ILE A 193 -11.62 -1.74 23.34
CA ILE A 193 -10.54 -1.72 24.33
C ILE A 193 -10.22 -0.27 24.75
N LEU A 194 -10.10 0.62 23.78
CA LEU A 194 -9.78 2.03 24.01
C LEU A 194 -10.95 2.76 24.66
N LEU A 195 -12.15 2.61 24.09
CA LEU A 195 -13.34 3.30 24.56
C LEU A 195 -13.73 2.88 25.98
N ARG A 196 -13.73 1.57 26.31
CA ARG A 196 -14.00 1.13 27.68
C ARG A 196 -12.94 1.56 28.66
N SER A 197 -11.67 1.54 28.28
CA SER A 197 -10.60 2.00 29.18
C SER A 197 -10.75 3.49 29.48
N HIS A 198 -11.11 4.29 28.47
CA HIS A 198 -11.44 5.70 28.66
C HIS A 198 -12.65 5.87 29.59
N GLU A 199 -13.76 5.16 29.37
CA GLU A 199 -14.94 5.24 30.24
C GLU A 199 -14.65 4.81 31.68
N LEU A 200 -13.83 3.77 31.87
CA LEU A 200 -13.38 3.33 33.19
C LEU A 200 -12.68 4.49 33.93
N LEU A 201 -11.73 5.16 33.30
CA LEU A 201 -11.01 6.29 33.89
C LEU A 201 -11.92 7.50 34.11
N ARG A 202 -12.89 7.75 33.21
CA ARG A 202 -13.87 8.83 33.35
C ARG A 202 -14.77 8.62 34.56
N ASP A 203 -15.34 7.42 34.67
CA ASP A 203 -16.44 7.09 35.58
C ASP A 203 -15.95 6.60 36.95
N LYS A 204 -14.77 5.97 37.02
CA LYS A 204 -14.18 5.44 38.26
C LYS A 204 -13.02 6.31 38.72
N LYS A 205 -13.37 7.41 39.38
CA LYS A 205 -12.41 8.41 39.90
C LYS A 205 -11.25 7.78 40.69
N HIS A 206 -11.52 6.82 41.57
CA HIS A 206 -10.48 6.18 42.40
C HIS A 206 -9.45 5.39 41.56
N ILE A 207 -9.87 4.74 40.48
CA ILE A 207 -8.97 4.03 39.55
C ILE A 207 -8.13 5.06 38.78
N ARG A 208 -8.77 6.12 38.28
CA ARG A 208 -8.06 7.21 37.61
C ARG A 208 -6.99 7.84 38.52
N GLU A 209 -7.35 8.17 39.76
CA GLU A 209 -6.41 8.74 40.74
C GLU A 209 -5.29 7.77 41.10
N HIS A 210 -5.56 6.46 41.20
CA HIS A 210 -4.53 5.45 41.40
C HIS A 210 -3.45 5.49 40.31
N TYR A 211 -3.87 5.50 39.05
CA TYR A 211 -2.93 5.50 37.92
C TYR A 211 -2.29 6.89 37.70
N GLN A 212 -2.98 8.01 37.95
CA GLN A 212 -2.40 9.36 37.94
C GLN A 212 -1.38 9.58 39.07
N ALA A 213 -1.59 8.93 40.23
CA ALA A 213 -0.63 8.93 41.32
C ALA A 213 0.61 8.09 40.96
N ARG A 214 0.40 6.98 40.24
CA ARG A 214 1.46 6.10 39.76
C ARG A 214 2.30 6.75 38.66
N PHE A 215 1.69 7.12 37.54
CA PHE A 215 2.39 7.59 36.36
C PHE A 215 2.61 9.10 36.44
N LYS A 216 3.87 9.48 36.68
CA LYS A 216 4.31 10.87 36.72
C LYS A 216 4.94 11.32 35.41
N HIS A 217 5.35 10.37 34.58
CA HIS A 217 5.92 10.64 33.28
C HIS A 217 5.27 9.73 32.23
N ILE A 218 4.66 10.34 31.21
CA ILE A 218 4.11 9.61 30.07
C ILE A 218 4.82 10.09 28.81
N LEU A 219 5.39 9.15 28.08
CA LEU A 219 6.07 9.39 26.81
C LEU A 219 5.28 8.72 25.69
N VAL A 220 5.03 9.44 24.59
CA VAL A 220 4.25 8.92 23.46
C VAL A 220 5.03 9.13 22.17
N ASP A 221 5.27 8.05 21.44
CA ASP A 221 5.90 8.07 20.11
C ASP A 221 4.84 8.09 18.99
N GLU A 222 5.23 8.59 17.81
CA GLU A 222 4.40 8.68 16.59
C GLU A 222 3.01 9.31 16.86
N PHE A 223 3.00 10.41 17.63
CA PHE A 223 1.77 11.03 18.12
C PHE A 223 0.81 11.53 17.03
N GLN A 224 1.33 11.83 15.84
CA GLN A 224 0.48 12.23 14.70
C GLN A 224 -0.48 11.12 14.24
N ASP A 225 -0.17 9.84 14.55
CA ASP A 225 -1.02 8.71 14.17
C ASP A 225 -2.15 8.46 15.19
N THR A 226 -2.30 9.33 16.20
CA THR A 226 -3.32 9.16 17.24
C THR A 226 -4.71 9.59 16.77
N ASN A 227 -5.73 8.83 17.20
CA ASN A 227 -7.14 9.20 17.01
C ASN A 227 -7.71 9.94 18.24
N ASN A 228 -8.96 10.39 18.15
CA ASN A 228 -9.61 11.19 19.19
C ASN A 228 -9.74 10.44 20.53
N ILE A 229 -10.11 9.15 20.53
CA ILE A 229 -10.26 8.38 21.78
C ILE A 229 -8.91 8.12 22.46
N GLN A 230 -7.83 7.89 21.70
CA GLN A 230 -6.47 7.74 22.24
C GLN A 230 -5.99 9.04 22.91
N TYR A 231 -6.21 10.17 22.24
CA TYR A 231 -5.90 11.49 22.80
C TYR A 231 -6.68 11.78 24.08
N ALA A 232 -8.00 11.53 24.07
CA ALA A 232 -8.85 11.72 25.24
C ALA A 232 -8.45 10.81 26.41
N TRP A 233 -8.07 9.56 26.11
CA TRP A 233 -7.56 8.61 27.10
C TRP A 233 -6.25 9.11 27.72
N LEU A 234 -5.30 9.56 26.91
CA LEU A 234 -4.02 10.10 27.36
C LEU A 234 -4.22 11.28 28.30
N ARG A 235 -5.09 12.23 27.92
CA ARG A 235 -5.40 13.41 28.73
C ARG A 235 -5.97 13.03 30.10
N MET A 236 -6.92 12.10 30.15
CA MET A 236 -7.43 11.59 31.43
C MET A 236 -6.36 10.84 32.21
N MET A 237 -5.45 10.14 31.52
CA MET A 237 -4.45 9.35 32.20
C MET A 237 -3.33 10.21 32.82
N ALA A 238 -2.94 11.30 32.16
CA ALA A 238 -1.92 12.20 32.66
C ALA A 238 -2.39 12.95 33.93
N GLY A 239 -3.55 13.59 33.89
CA GLY A 239 -3.95 14.50 34.97
C GLY A 239 -2.98 15.69 35.14
N PRO A 240 -3.08 16.46 36.24
CA PRO A 240 -2.32 17.71 36.41
C PRO A 240 -0.85 17.52 36.83
N ASP A 241 -0.55 16.45 37.55
CA ASP A 241 0.78 16.22 38.14
C ASP A 241 1.72 15.40 37.24
N CYS A 242 1.21 14.86 36.13
CA CYS A 242 2.02 14.15 35.16
C CYS A 242 2.72 15.13 34.23
N ARG A 243 3.88 14.73 33.71
CA ARG A 243 4.59 15.41 32.63
C ARG A 243 4.54 14.52 31.40
N VAL A 244 3.88 15.02 30.37
CA VAL A 244 3.70 14.30 29.12
C VAL A 244 4.70 14.79 28.11
N MET A 245 5.47 13.88 27.54
CA MET A 245 6.32 14.15 26.40
C MET A 245 5.75 13.42 25.18
N ILE A 246 5.37 14.16 24.16
CA ILE A 246 4.93 13.59 22.88
C ILE A 246 6.00 13.80 21.82
N VAL A 247 6.19 12.81 20.97
CA VAL A 247 7.06 12.91 19.80
C VAL A 247 6.23 12.63 18.57
N GLY A 248 6.29 13.54 17.60
CA GLY A 248 5.47 13.47 16.42
C GLY A 248 6.09 14.16 15.23
N ASP A 249 5.60 13.77 14.06
CA ASP A 249 5.96 14.34 12.77
C ASP A 249 4.68 14.55 11.95
N ASP A 250 4.17 15.78 11.91
CA ASP A 250 3.00 16.18 11.12
C ASP A 250 3.13 15.83 9.63
N ASP A 251 4.32 15.96 9.06
CA ASP A 251 4.62 15.62 7.67
C ASP A 251 4.60 14.10 7.40
N GLN A 252 4.54 13.24 8.44
CA GLN A 252 4.42 11.77 8.33
C GLN A 252 3.05 11.20 8.75
N SER A 253 2.02 12.04 8.88
CA SER A 253 0.64 11.60 9.15
C SER A 253 -0.01 11.02 7.89
N ILE A 254 0.00 9.69 7.75
CA ILE A 254 -0.47 8.94 6.55
C ILE A 254 -1.54 7.88 6.86
N TYR A 255 -2.15 7.94 8.05
CA TYR A 255 -3.19 7.01 8.49
C TYR A 255 -4.51 7.72 8.76
N GLY A 256 -4.82 8.79 8.01
CA GLY A 256 -6.07 9.55 8.15
C GLY A 256 -7.30 8.67 7.93
N TRP A 257 -7.20 7.72 7.00
CA TRP A 257 -8.23 6.71 6.75
C TRP A 257 -8.48 5.73 7.93
N ARG A 258 -7.57 5.67 8.92
CA ARG A 258 -7.76 4.95 10.20
C ARG A 258 -8.23 5.86 11.34
N GLY A 259 -8.60 7.10 11.05
CA GLY A 259 -9.08 8.06 12.03
C GLY A 259 -7.98 8.83 12.76
N ALA A 260 -6.72 8.75 12.32
CA ALA A 260 -5.64 9.59 12.84
C ALA A 260 -5.95 11.07 12.59
N LYS A 261 -5.71 11.91 13.60
CA LYS A 261 -6.02 13.34 13.58
C LYS A 261 -4.78 14.16 13.90
N ILE A 262 -4.23 14.81 12.87
CA ILE A 262 -3.03 15.64 13.00
C ILE A 262 -3.25 16.81 13.97
N GLU A 263 -4.51 17.26 14.09
CA GLU A 263 -4.94 18.33 14.99
C GLU A 263 -4.71 17.98 16.45
N ASN A 264 -4.53 16.69 16.79
CA ASN A 264 -4.19 16.28 18.15
C ASN A 264 -2.84 16.85 18.62
N ILE A 265 -1.89 17.09 17.72
CA ILE A 265 -0.63 17.75 18.09
C ILE A 265 -0.89 19.19 18.52
N GLN A 266 -1.71 19.94 17.76
CA GLN A 266 -2.06 21.30 18.12
C GLN A 266 -2.87 21.35 19.42
N LYS A 267 -3.87 20.46 19.57
CA LYS A 267 -4.64 20.32 20.82
C LYS A 267 -3.77 20.06 22.03
N PHE A 268 -2.69 19.29 21.87
CA PHE A 268 -1.76 19.04 22.97
C PHE A 268 -1.15 20.35 23.49
N LEU A 269 -0.70 21.23 22.59
CA LEU A 269 -0.15 22.53 22.97
C LEU A 269 -1.19 23.44 23.64
N ASP A 270 -2.44 23.38 23.18
CA ASP A 270 -3.51 24.21 23.70
C ASP A 270 -4.06 23.71 25.06
N GLU A 271 -4.11 22.39 25.26
CA GLU A 271 -4.78 21.76 26.40
C GLU A 271 -3.86 21.31 27.53
N PHE A 272 -2.56 21.11 27.29
CA PHE A 272 -1.57 20.77 28.32
C PHE A 272 -0.87 22.04 28.81
N PRO A 273 -1.11 22.50 30.05
CA PRO A 273 -0.54 23.74 30.56
C PRO A 273 1.00 23.70 30.57
N GLY A 274 1.61 24.80 30.10
CA GLY A 274 3.06 24.93 30.06
C GLY A 274 3.74 24.00 29.05
N ALA A 275 3.01 23.52 28.03
CA ALA A 275 3.60 22.72 26.97
C ALA A 275 4.61 23.57 26.16
N SER A 276 5.86 23.12 26.13
CA SER A 276 6.91 23.70 25.28
C SER A 276 7.13 22.85 24.03
N THR A 277 7.73 23.43 23.00
CA THR A 277 8.05 22.72 21.75
C THR A 277 9.55 22.77 21.50
N VAL A 278 10.16 21.61 21.27
CA VAL A 278 11.53 21.49 20.78
C VAL A 278 11.48 20.89 19.38
N ARG A 279 12.11 21.57 18.42
CA ARG A 279 12.20 21.11 17.02
C ARG A 279 13.47 20.32 16.78
N LEU A 280 13.34 19.11 16.22
CA LEU A 280 14.46 18.30 15.75
C LEU A 280 14.50 18.33 14.21
N GLU A 281 15.35 19.21 13.70
CA GLU A 281 15.44 19.54 12.27
C GLU A 281 16.65 18.90 11.59
N GLN A 282 17.67 18.50 12.36
CA GLN A 282 18.84 17.83 11.80
C GLN A 282 18.49 16.37 11.46
N ASN A 283 18.62 16.01 10.19
CA ASN A 283 18.45 14.67 9.66
C ASN A 283 19.83 13.98 9.51
N TYR A 284 19.91 12.74 9.98
CA TYR A 284 21.12 11.91 9.97
C TYR A 284 21.09 10.79 8.93
N ARG A 285 20.01 10.71 8.15
CA ARG A 285 19.70 9.56 7.29
C ARG A 285 20.00 9.85 5.83
N SER A 286 19.44 10.93 5.32
CA SER A 286 19.35 11.22 3.88
C SER A 286 20.36 12.29 3.49
N THR A 287 20.85 12.20 2.25
CA THR A 287 21.70 13.24 1.65
C THR A 287 20.96 14.57 1.54
N LYS A 288 21.72 15.66 1.44
CA LYS A 288 21.17 17.02 1.38
C LYS A 288 20.25 17.22 0.18
N THR A 289 20.58 16.64 -0.98
CA THR A 289 19.77 16.75 -2.19
C THR A 289 18.39 16.12 -2.01
N ILE A 290 18.31 14.94 -1.40
CA ILE A 290 17.04 14.25 -1.12
C ILE A 290 16.20 15.07 -0.12
N LEU A 291 16.83 15.62 0.92
CA LEU A 291 16.14 16.44 1.93
C LEU A 291 15.63 17.75 1.35
N GLN A 292 16.43 18.44 0.54
CA GLN A 292 16.02 19.67 -0.12
C GLN A 292 14.79 19.44 -1.00
N ALA A 293 14.81 18.39 -1.84
CA ALA A 293 13.67 18.04 -2.66
C ALA A 293 12.44 17.63 -1.83
N SER A 294 12.65 16.89 -0.73
CA SER A 294 11.56 16.48 0.17
C SER A 294 10.92 17.68 0.90
N ASN A 295 11.72 18.66 1.34
CA ASN A 295 11.25 19.88 1.99
C ASN A 295 10.42 20.75 1.03
N GLU A 296 10.87 20.90 -0.21
CA GLU A 296 10.15 21.65 -1.23
C GLU A 296 8.84 20.96 -1.63
N LEU A 297 8.84 19.63 -1.73
CA LEU A 297 7.62 18.88 -1.94
C LEU A 297 6.62 19.20 -0.83
N ILE A 298 7.00 18.96 0.43
CA ILE A 298 6.06 19.04 1.54
C ILE A 298 5.63 20.48 1.86
N SER A 299 6.40 21.51 1.50
CA SER A 299 6.00 22.92 1.67
C SER A 299 4.70 23.29 0.94
N ASN A 300 4.30 22.50 -0.07
CA ASN A 300 3.03 22.68 -0.78
C ASN A 300 1.78 22.27 0.03
N ASN A 301 1.93 21.65 1.21
CA ASN A 301 0.82 21.42 2.15
C ASN A 301 0.54 22.67 3.00
N THR A 302 -0.73 22.98 3.22
CA THR A 302 -1.14 24.21 3.91
C THR A 302 -1.18 24.07 5.44
N GLU A 303 -1.50 22.89 5.96
CA GLU A 303 -1.66 22.61 7.39
C GLU A 303 -0.38 22.09 8.06
N ARG A 304 0.74 22.82 7.92
CA ARG A 304 2.05 22.44 8.51
C ARG A 304 2.38 23.25 9.75
N MET A 305 3.09 22.64 10.70
CA MET A 305 3.52 23.31 11.95
C MET A 305 4.91 24.00 11.85
N GLY A 306 5.41 24.16 10.62
CA GLY A 306 6.61 24.94 10.30
C GLY A 306 7.90 24.31 10.83
N LYS A 307 8.43 23.34 10.08
CA LYS A 307 9.76 22.77 10.26
C LYS A 307 10.45 22.56 8.91
N GLU A 308 11.76 22.71 8.89
CA GLU A 308 12.59 22.44 7.72
C GLU A 308 13.73 21.50 8.11
N LEU A 309 13.85 20.38 7.40
CA LEU A 309 14.93 19.43 7.64
C LEU A 309 16.24 19.91 7.03
N TRP A 310 17.35 19.76 7.74
CA TRP A 310 18.69 19.99 7.21
C TRP A 310 19.64 18.86 7.62
N THR A 311 20.79 18.75 6.95
CA THR A 311 21.82 17.75 7.30
C THR A 311 23.22 18.34 7.14
N ASP A 312 24.16 17.87 7.98
CA ASP A 312 25.60 18.09 7.82
C ASP A 312 26.25 17.05 6.89
N GLY A 313 25.45 16.12 6.37
CA GLY A 313 25.89 15.13 5.39
C GLY A 313 26.29 15.76 4.06
N ASN A 314 26.87 14.92 3.20
CA ASN A 314 27.26 15.35 1.86
C ASN A 314 26.04 15.70 1.00
N ASP A 315 26.26 16.48 -0.06
CA ASP A 315 25.19 16.87 -0.99
C ASP A 315 24.50 15.63 -1.61
N GLY A 316 25.26 14.55 -1.83
CA GLY A 316 24.78 13.31 -2.42
C GLY A 316 24.60 13.40 -3.94
N GLU A 317 24.07 12.33 -4.53
CA GLU A 317 23.72 12.34 -5.94
C GLU A 317 22.35 13.00 -6.17
N PRO A 318 22.12 13.60 -7.35
CA PRO A 318 20.79 14.01 -7.79
C PRO A 318 19.78 12.85 -7.78
N ILE A 319 18.52 13.19 -7.56
CA ILE A 319 17.39 12.28 -7.67
C ILE A 319 17.22 11.95 -9.15
N SER A 320 17.37 10.68 -9.49
CA SER A 320 17.28 10.23 -10.87
C SER A 320 15.82 10.02 -11.24
N VAL A 321 15.33 10.77 -12.23
CA VAL A 321 13.96 10.65 -12.75
C VAL A 321 14.00 9.92 -14.09
N TYR A 322 13.31 8.78 -14.19
CA TYR A 322 13.25 7.97 -15.40
C TYR A 322 11.84 7.93 -16.00
N SER A 323 11.75 8.30 -17.28
CA SER A 323 10.53 8.22 -18.10
C SER A 323 10.54 6.91 -18.87
N ALA A 324 9.85 5.90 -18.36
CA ALA A 324 9.72 4.62 -19.01
C ALA A 324 8.69 4.67 -20.14
N TYR A 325 8.90 3.89 -21.20
CA TYR A 325 7.88 3.76 -22.25
C TYR A 325 6.62 3.04 -21.73
N ASN A 326 6.81 1.98 -20.94
CA ASN A 326 5.73 1.21 -20.31
C ASN A 326 6.15 0.58 -18.96
N GLU A 327 5.23 -0.12 -18.31
CA GLU A 327 5.49 -0.77 -17.01
C GLU A 327 6.61 -1.83 -17.05
N LEU A 328 6.79 -2.51 -18.18
CA LEU A 328 7.85 -3.51 -18.35
C LEU A 328 9.22 -2.85 -18.47
N ASP A 329 9.30 -1.74 -19.20
CA ASP A 329 10.51 -0.93 -19.33
C ASP A 329 10.91 -0.32 -17.97
N GLU A 330 9.93 0.17 -17.20
CA GLU A 330 10.15 0.67 -15.84
C GLU A 330 10.74 -0.40 -14.91
N ALA A 331 10.17 -1.61 -14.94
CA ALA A 331 10.64 -2.72 -14.12
C ALA A 331 12.05 -3.18 -14.54
N ARG A 332 12.32 -3.29 -15.85
CA ARG A 332 13.65 -3.64 -16.38
C ARG A 332 14.70 -2.59 -16.03
N PHE A 333 14.36 -1.30 -16.13
CA PHE A 333 15.25 -0.22 -15.71
C PHE A 333 15.63 -0.37 -14.23
N THR A 334 14.64 -0.61 -13.37
CA THR A 334 14.87 -0.77 -11.93
C THR A 334 15.77 -1.97 -11.64
N VAL A 335 15.49 -3.12 -12.23
CA VAL A 335 16.32 -4.33 -12.11
C VAL A 335 17.75 -4.10 -12.62
N SER A 336 17.91 -3.38 -13.74
CA SER A 336 19.24 -3.02 -14.27
C SER A 336 20.04 -2.19 -13.27
N LYS A 337 19.40 -1.22 -12.60
CA LYS A 337 20.08 -0.39 -11.59
C LYS A 337 20.41 -1.14 -10.30
N ILE A 338 19.58 -2.09 -9.89
CA ILE A 338 19.88 -2.97 -8.76
C ILE A 338 21.06 -3.89 -9.11
N LYS A 339 21.13 -4.42 -10.33
CA LYS A 339 22.31 -5.19 -10.79
C LYS A 339 23.58 -4.35 -10.78
N GLU A 340 23.53 -3.13 -11.31
CA GLU A 340 24.67 -2.20 -11.26
C GLU A 340 25.11 -1.89 -9.82
N TRP A 341 24.17 -1.83 -8.86
CA TRP A 341 24.47 -1.68 -7.43
C TRP A 341 25.16 -2.91 -6.85
N GLN A 342 24.65 -4.10 -7.15
CA GLN A 342 25.23 -5.37 -6.71
C GLN A 342 26.63 -5.59 -7.30
N GLU A 343 26.84 -5.25 -8.58
CA GLU A 343 28.16 -5.32 -9.24
C GLU A 343 29.19 -4.38 -8.60
N LYS A 344 28.75 -3.26 -8.02
CA LYS A 344 29.60 -2.34 -7.24
C LYS A 344 29.84 -2.81 -5.80
N GLY A 345 29.26 -3.94 -5.40
CA GLY A 345 29.42 -4.55 -4.08
C GLY A 345 28.36 -4.14 -3.06
N GLY A 346 27.28 -3.49 -3.47
CA GLY A 346 26.15 -3.20 -2.59
C GLY A 346 25.29 -4.44 -2.33
N ALA A 347 24.71 -4.57 -1.12
CA ALA A 347 23.81 -5.67 -0.78
C ALA A 347 22.42 -5.45 -1.41
N LEU A 348 21.66 -6.53 -1.63
CA LEU A 348 20.28 -6.42 -2.12
C LEU A 348 19.32 -5.92 -1.02
N GLU A 349 19.58 -6.27 0.24
CA GLU A 349 18.81 -5.79 1.40
C GLU A 349 18.87 -4.27 1.58
N ASP A 350 19.91 -3.63 1.04
CA ASP A 350 20.08 -2.18 0.99
C ASP A 350 19.20 -1.49 -0.07
N THR A 351 18.46 -2.27 -0.85
CA THR A 351 17.63 -1.78 -1.96
C THR A 351 16.15 -2.00 -1.68
N ALA A 352 15.34 -0.96 -1.92
CA ALA A 352 13.89 -1.05 -1.80
C ALA A 352 13.14 -0.50 -3.02
N MET A 353 12.09 -1.22 -3.42
CA MET A 353 11.15 -0.83 -4.46
C MET A 353 9.80 -0.51 -3.82
N LEU A 354 9.45 0.78 -3.85
CA LEU A 354 8.27 1.36 -3.21
C LEU A 354 7.21 1.69 -4.25
N TYR A 355 6.00 1.17 -4.02
CA TYR A 355 4.84 1.40 -4.89
C TYR A 355 3.63 1.89 -4.10
N ARG A 356 2.66 2.49 -4.77
CA ARG A 356 1.43 3.00 -4.12
C ARG A 356 0.44 1.88 -3.83
N ASN A 357 0.37 0.87 -4.69
CA ASN A 357 -0.58 -0.24 -4.62
C ASN A 357 0.09 -1.59 -4.91
N ASN A 358 -0.34 -2.64 -4.21
CA ASN A 358 0.14 -4.01 -4.37
C ASN A 358 -0.07 -4.58 -5.77
N ALA A 359 -1.02 -4.07 -6.56
CA ALA A 359 -1.18 -4.50 -7.96
C ALA A 359 0.10 -4.24 -8.79
N GLN A 360 0.85 -3.18 -8.49
CA GLN A 360 2.09 -2.83 -9.17
C GLN A 360 3.22 -3.85 -8.93
N SER A 361 3.17 -4.63 -7.84
CA SER A 361 4.28 -5.51 -7.48
C SER A 361 4.50 -6.63 -8.49
N ARG A 362 3.45 -7.11 -9.18
CA ARG A 362 3.55 -8.26 -10.10
C ARG A 362 4.63 -8.06 -11.16
N VAL A 363 4.60 -6.93 -11.87
CA VAL A 363 5.54 -6.65 -12.97
C VAL A 363 6.98 -6.51 -12.44
N LEU A 364 7.13 -6.03 -11.22
CA LEU A 364 8.43 -5.90 -10.55
C LEU A 364 8.95 -7.27 -10.09
N GLU A 365 8.10 -8.10 -9.49
CA GLU A 365 8.38 -9.49 -9.10
C GLU A 365 8.87 -10.28 -10.32
N GLU A 366 8.13 -10.23 -11.44
CA GLU A 366 8.48 -10.91 -12.69
C GLU A 366 9.84 -10.46 -13.23
N ALA A 367 10.11 -9.15 -13.24
CA ALA A 367 11.39 -8.62 -13.70
C ALA A 367 12.57 -9.03 -12.79
N LEU A 368 12.36 -9.15 -11.49
CA LEU A 368 13.37 -9.62 -10.53
C LEU A 368 13.67 -11.10 -10.72
N ILE A 369 12.64 -11.93 -10.91
CA ILE A 369 12.77 -13.37 -11.22
C ILE A 369 13.55 -13.56 -12.52
N GLN A 370 13.15 -12.88 -13.60
CA GLN A 370 13.90 -12.90 -14.88
C GLN A 370 15.32 -12.36 -14.72
N GLY A 371 15.50 -11.42 -13.80
CA GLY A 371 16.79 -10.86 -13.44
C GLY A 371 17.69 -11.82 -12.65
N GLY A 372 17.16 -12.91 -12.09
CA GLY A 372 17.87 -13.78 -11.16
C GLY A 372 18.18 -13.09 -9.83
N LEU A 373 17.38 -12.10 -9.42
CA LEU A 373 17.57 -11.35 -8.19
C LEU A 373 16.58 -11.82 -7.11
N PRO A 374 17.05 -12.32 -5.96
CA PRO A 374 16.19 -12.62 -4.81
C PRO A 374 15.45 -11.38 -4.33
N TYR A 375 14.19 -11.54 -3.96
CA TYR A 375 13.36 -10.44 -3.46
C TYR A 375 12.50 -10.85 -2.27
N ARG A 376 11.97 -9.86 -1.54
CA ARG A 376 11.07 -10.07 -0.40
C ARG A 376 9.96 -9.03 -0.39
N ILE A 377 8.71 -9.48 -0.27
CA ILE A 377 7.56 -8.59 -0.12
C ILE A 377 7.31 -8.32 1.36
N TYR A 378 7.38 -7.06 1.79
CA TYR A 378 7.14 -6.68 3.18
C TYR A 378 5.66 -6.37 3.43
N GLY A 379 5.04 -7.10 4.36
CA GLY A 379 3.65 -6.89 4.77
C GLY A 379 2.60 -7.27 3.72
N GLY A 380 2.97 -8.11 2.75
CA GLY A 380 2.10 -8.60 1.67
C GLY A 380 2.37 -10.06 1.32
N MET A 381 1.55 -10.60 0.42
CA MET A 381 1.74 -11.95 -0.17
C MET A 381 2.17 -11.80 -1.64
N ARG A 382 2.88 -12.81 -2.17
CA ARG A 382 3.21 -12.89 -3.61
C ARG A 382 1.95 -12.81 -4.45
N PHE A 383 2.08 -12.32 -5.68
CA PHE A 383 0.92 -12.13 -6.56
C PHE A 383 0.03 -13.40 -6.65
N PHE A 384 0.61 -14.56 -6.94
CA PHE A 384 -0.13 -15.83 -7.08
C PHE A 384 -0.64 -16.44 -5.77
N GLU A 385 -0.20 -15.95 -4.62
CA GLU A 385 -0.66 -16.40 -3.31
C GLU A 385 -1.88 -15.64 -2.79
N ARG A 386 -2.17 -14.49 -3.40
CA ARG A 386 -3.32 -13.65 -3.02
C ARG A 386 -4.63 -14.42 -3.20
N GLN A 387 -5.55 -14.22 -2.27
CA GLN A 387 -6.78 -15.01 -2.18
C GLN A 387 -7.58 -14.97 -3.48
N GLU A 388 -7.86 -13.79 -4.01
CA GLU A 388 -8.61 -13.58 -5.25
C GLU A 388 -7.94 -14.23 -6.47
N ILE A 389 -6.60 -14.21 -6.52
CA ILE A 389 -5.82 -14.85 -7.58
C ILE A 389 -5.91 -16.37 -7.46
N ARG A 390 -5.74 -16.92 -6.25
CA ARG A 390 -5.88 -18.36 -6.00
C ARG A 390 -7.29 -18.86 -6.30
N ASP A 391 -8.32 -18.06 -6.04
CA ASP A 391 -9.70 -18.40 -6.36
C ASP A 391 -9.91 -18.46 -7.89
N ALA A 392 -9.47 -17.43 -8.61
CA ALA A 392 -9.53 -17.41 -10.09
C ALA A 392 -8.73 -18.56 -10.72
N LEU A 393 -7.51 -18.80 -10.25
CA LEU A 393 -6.67 -19.93 -10.70
C LEU A 393 -7.33 -21.29 -10.39
N SER A 394 -8.10 -21.40 -9.30
CA SER A 394 -8.78 -22.65 -8.96
C SER A 394 -9.94 -22.96 -9.92
N TYR A 395 -10.66 -21.95 -10.42
CA TYR A 395 -11.61 -22.14 -11.51
C TYR A 395 -10.92 -22.62 -12.79
N LEU A 396 -9.84 -21.94 -13.18
CA LEU A 396 -9.03 -22.31 -14.35
C LEU A 396 -8.46 -23.73 -14.24
N ARG A 397 -8.00 -24.12 -13.04
CA ARG A 397 -7.54 -25.49 -12.75
C ARG A 397 -8.64 -26.53 -12.88
N LEU A 398 -9.86 -26.24 -12.43
CA LEU A 398 -10.98 -27.17 -12.58
C LEU A 398 -11.40 -27.34 -14.05
N MET A 399 -11.39 -26.27 -14.84
CA MET A 399 -11.63 -26.37 -16.27
C MET A 399 -10.59 -27.25 -16.95
N SER A 400 -9.30 -27.08 -16.63
CA SER A 400 -8.24 -27.91 -17.20
C SER A 400 -8.18 -29.34 -16.65
N ASN A 401 -8.58 -29.56 -15.39
CA ASN A 401 -8.51 -30.84 -14.72
C ASN A 401 -9.57 -30.96 -13.60
N ARG A 402 -10.62 -31.73 -13.88
CA ARG A 402 -11.74 -31.99 -12.97
C ARG A 402 -11.37 -32.81 -11.73
N SER A 403 -10.24 -33.51 -11.77
CA SER A 403 -9.74 -34.33 -10.67
C SER A 403 -8.99 -33.51 -9.60
N ASN A 404 -8.93 -32.19 -9.73
CA ASN A 404 -8.25 -31.33 -8.77
C ASN A 404 -9.12 -31.00 -7.55
N ASP A 405 -9.11 -31.89 -6.56
CA ASP A 405 -9.89 -31.75 -5.32
C ASP A 405 -9.58 -30.47 -4.53
N ALA A 406 -8.32 -30.03 -4.53
CA ALA A 406 -7.92 -28.82 -3.84
C ALA A 406 -8.53 -27.56 -4.48
N ALA A 407 -8.57 -27.52 -5.81
CA ALA A 407 -9.24 -26.45 -6.56
C ALA A 407 -10.76 -26.54 -6.35
N PHE A 408 -11.34 -27.75 -6.42
CA PHE A 408 -12.76 -28.00 -6.18
C PHE A 408 -13.20 -27.42 -4.84
N GLU A 409 -12.55 -27.84 -3.76
CA GLU A 409 -12.90 -27.44 -2.39
C GLU A 409 -12.80 -25.93 -2.19
N ARG A 410 -11.87 -25.25 -2.87
CA ARG A 410 -11.69 -23.80 -2.76
C ARG A 410 -12.85 -23.02 -3.36
N VAL A 411 -13.30 -23.40 -4.56
CA VAL A 411 -14.23 -22.58 -5.35
C VAL A 411 -15.67 -23.09 -5.38
N VAL A 412 -15.93 -24.32 -4.93
CA VAL A 412 -17.28 -24.90 -4.89
C VAL A 412 -18.29 -24.00 -4.16
N ASN A 413 -17.86 -23.29 -3.13
CA ASN A 413 -18.69 -22.32 -2.40
C ASN A 413 -18.11 -20.89 -2.37
N THR A 414 -17.23 -20.56 -3.32
CA THR A 414 -16.66 -19.22 -3.48
C THR A 414 -16.88 -18.73 -4.91
N PRO A 415 -17.80 -17.79 -5.19
CA PRO A 415 -18.72 -17.12 -4.26
C PRO A 415 -19.73 -18.04 -3.57
N THR A 416 -20.34 -17.56 -2.49
CA THR A 416 -21.26 -18.38 -1.66
C THR A 416 -22.46 -18.88 -2.46
N ARG A 417 -22.61 -20.21 -2.56
CA ARG A 417 -23.68 -20.90 -3.30
C ARG A 417 -24.66 -21.65 -2.41
N GLY A 418 -24.48 -21.58 -1.09
CA GLY A 418 -25.31 -22.28 -0.11
C GLY A 418 -24.86 -23.72 0.16
N LEU A 419 -23.61 -24.06 -0.19
CA LEU A 419 -22.97 -25.34 0.13
C LEU A 419 -22.18 -25.18 1.43
N GLY A 420 -22.79 -25.60 2.55
CA GLY A 420 -22.16 -25.50 3.87
C GLY A 420 -21.18 -26.63 4.18
N ASP A 421 -20.42 -26.50 5.28
CA ASP A 421 -19.37 -27.44 5.68
C ASP A 421 -19.85 -28.89 5.77
N LYS A 422 -21.07 -29.13 6.26
CA LYS A 422 -21.66 -30.48 6.31
C LYS A 422 -21.79 -31.12 4.93
N THR A 423 -22.17 -30.34 3.91
CA THR A 423 -22.29 -30.84 2.54
C THR A 423 -20.92 -31.18 1.97
N LEU A 424 -19.91 -30.33 2.23
CA LEU A 424 -18.54 -30.60 1.81
C LEU A 424 -17.98 -31.84 2.50
N GLU A 425 -18.24 -32.02 3.80
CA GLU A 425 -17.84 -33.22 4.54
C GLU A 425 -18.46 -34.50 3.95
N THR A 426 -19.76 -34.47 3.59
CA THR A 426 -20.41 -35.59 2.89
C THR A 426 -19.74 -35.89 1.55
N ILE A 427 -19.40 -34.87 0.76
CA ILE A 427 -18.68 -35.05 -0.52
C ILE A 427 -17.29 -35.67 -0.29
N ARG A 428 -16.53 -35.20 0.72
CA ARG A 428 -15.21 -35.75 1.07
C ARG A 428 -15.28 -37.22 1.47
N LEU A 429 -16.26 -37.58 2.30
CA LEU A 429 -16.46 -38.96 2.73
C LEU A 429 -16.83 -39.85 1.54
N ALA A 430 -17.75 -39.41 0.68
CA ALA A 430 -18.15 -40.14 -0.52
C ALA A 430 -16.97 -40.33 -1.50
N ALA A 431 -16.16 -39.30 -1.72
CA ALA A 431 -14.95 -39.38 -2.54
C ALA A 431 -13.97 -40.42 -1.99
N ARG A 432 -13.71 -40.36 -0.68
CA ARG A 432 -12.83 -41.31 0.02
C ARG A 432 -13.33 -42.75 -0.05
N ASP A 433 -14.61 -42.98 0.25
CA ASP A 433 -15.21 -44.33 0.31
C ASP A 433 -15.25 -45.00 -1.07
N ARG A 434 -15.38 -44.20 -2.14
CA ARG A 434 -15.44 -44.67 -3.53
C ARG A 434 -14.08 -44.73 -4.21
N GLY A 435 -13.02 -44.21 -3.59
CA GLY A 435 -11.73 -44.04 -4.24
C GLY A 435 -11.79 -43.13 -5.47
N ALA A 436 -12.69 -42.14 -5.44
CA ALA A 436 -12.99 -41.22 -6.53
C ALA A 436 -12.63 -39.79 -6.14
N THR A 437 -12.56 -38.90 -7.11
CA THR A 437 -12.36 -37.45 -6.89
C THR A 437 -13.62 -36.81 -6.31
N MET A 438 -13.49 -35.63 -5.70
CA MET A 438 -14.64 -34.87 -5.19
C MET A 438 -15.61 -34.47 -6.30
N TRP A 439 -15.12 -34.26 -7.53
CA TRP A 439 -15.96 -34.00 -8.69
C TRP A 439 -16.84 -35.21 -9.04
N GLU A 440 -16.22 -36.39 -9.21
CA GLU A 440 -16.95 -37.64 -9.51
C GLU A 440 -17.92 -38.02 -8.39
N ALA A 441 -17.49 -37.87 -7.13
CA ALA A 441 -18.35 -38.09 -5.98
C ALA A 441 -19.54 -37.12 -5.97
N SER A 442 -19.34 -35.86 -6.36
CA SER A 442 -20.41 -34.87 -6.44
C SER A 442 -21.46 -35.23 -7.50
N VAL A 443 -21.02 -35.67 -8.69
CA VAL A 443 -21.92 -36.15 -9.76
C VAL A 443 -22.74 -37.34 -9.26
N ALA A 444 -22.08 -38.34 -8.67
CA ALA A 444 -22.76 -39.54 -8.19
C ALA A 444 -23.73 -39.25 -7.02
N LEU A 445 -23.37 -38.37 -6.08
CA LEU A 445 -24.25 -37.96 -4.98
C LEU A 445 -25.52 -37.22 -5.46
N ILE A 446 -25.44 -36.51 -6.59
CA ILE A 446 -26.60 -35.86 -7.23
C ILE A 446 -27.50 -36.94 -7.86
N GLU A 447 -26.93 -37.86 -8.63
CA GLU A 447 -27.66 -38.94 -9.30
C GLU A 447 -28.39 -39.86 -8.30
N GLU A 448 -27.71 -40.19 -7.20
CA GLU A 448 -28.23 -41.05 -6.13
C GLU A 448 -29.16 -40.31 -5.15
N GLN A 449 -29.35 -38.99 -5.31
CA GLN A 449 -30.21 -38.15 -4.47
C GLN A 449 -29.88 -38.21 -2.97
N VAL A 450 -28.59 -38.34 -2.63
CA VAL A 450 -28.13 -38.45 -1.24
C VAL A 450 -28.17 -37.10 -0.51
N LEU A 451 -27.96 -36.00 -1.24
CA LEU A 451 -27.92 -34.66 -0.67
C LEU A 451 -29.32 -34.03 -0.54
N PRO A 452 -29.58 -33.20 0.50
CA PRO A 452 -30.82 -32.44 0.61
C PRO A 452 -31.06 -31.57 -0.63
N GLY A 453 -32.32 -31.43 -1.08
CA GLY A 453 -32.64 -30.80 -2.37
C GLY A 453 -32.05 -29.39 -2.61
N ARG A 454 -31.89 -28.57 -1.56
CA ARG A 454 -31.21 -27.27 -1.67
C ARG A 454 -29.72 -27.40 -1.97
N ALA A 455 -29.04 -28.33 -1.28
CA ALA A 455 -27.62 -28.60 -1.47
C ALA A 455 -27.36 -29.29 -2.81
N ALA A 456 -28.17 -30.30 -3.16
CA ALA A 456 -28.11 -30.97 -4.46
C ALA A 456 -28.29 -29.97 -5.63
N GLY A 457 -29.29 -29.08 -5.55
CA GLY A 457 -29.50 -28.06 -6.57
C GLY A 457 -28.39 -27.02 -6.65
N ALA A 458 -27.77 -26.66 -5.52
CA ALA A 458 -26.60 -25.77 -5.53
C ALA A 458 -25.36 -26.43 -6.14
N LEU A 459 -25.13 -27.71 -5.84
CA LEU A 459 -24.02 -28.49 -6.39
C LEU A 459 -24.20 -28.75 -7.89
N SER A 460 -25.42 -29.07 -8.34
CA SER A 460 -25.76 -29.19 -9.77
C SER A 460 -25.43 -27.92 -10.54
N ARG A 461 -25.90 -26.76 -10.06
CA ARG A 461 -25.60 -25.46 -10.67
C ARG A 461 -24.10 -25.15 -10.70
N PHE A 462 -23.34 -25.60 -9.71
CA PHE A 462 -21.89 -25.42 -9.71
C PHE A 462 -21.23 -26.30 -10.79
N ILE A 463 -21.61 -27.56 -10.90
CA ILE A 463 -21.11 -28.47 -11.95
C ILE A 463 -21.45 -27.93 -13.34
N GLU A 464 -22.72 -27.53 -13.55
CA GLU A 464 -23.19 -26.89 -14.78
C GLU A 464 -22.37 -25.63 -15.11
N LEU A 465 -22.07 -24.80 -14.11
CA LEU A 465 -21.23 -23.61 -14.28
C LEU A 465 -19.82 -23.97 -14.78
N ILE A 466 -19.12 -24.92 -14.16
CA ILE A 466 -17.75 -25.24 -14.61
C ILE A 466 -17.77 -25.89 -16.00
N ASN A 467 -18.79 -26.68 -16.34
CA ASN A 467 -18.94 -27.21 -17.70
C ASN A 467 -19.18 -26.09 -18.72
N ALA A 468 -20.10 -25.16 -18.43
CA ALA A 468 -20.37 -24.00 -19.28
C ALA A 468 -19.11 -23.13 -19.45
N LEU A 469 -18.33 -22.90 -18.39
CA LEU A 469 -17.08 -22.15 -18.48
C LEU A 469 -16.07 -22.81 -19.43
N GLU A 470 -15.95 -24.14 -19.42
CA GLU A 470 -15.08 -24.85 -20.35
C GLU A 470 -15.60 -24.70 -21.80
N ASP A 471 -16.87 -25.01 -22.02
CA ASP A 471 -17.49 -24.97 -23.35
C ASP A 471 -17.46 -23.55 -23.98
N ASP A 472 -17.77 -22.52 -23.20
CA ASP A 472 -17.83 -21.11 -23.64
C ASP A 472 -16.45 -20.53 -23.97
N THR A 473 -15.36 -21.17 -23.52
CA THR A 473 -14.01 -20.61 -23.59
C THR A 473 -13.04 -21.38 -24.49
N ILE A 474 -13.45 -22.53 -25.06
CA ILE A 474 -12.61 -23.39 -25.92
C ILE A 474 -11.91 -22.62 -27.05
N GLU A 475 -12.61 -21.72 -27.74
CA GLU A 475 -12.08 -20.98 -28.90
C GLU A 475 -11.44 -19.63 -28.53
N LEU A 476 -11.48 -19.25 -27.26
CA LEU A 476 -10.98 -17.96 -26.79
C LEU A 476 -9.47 -18.01 -26.51
N ARG A 477 -8.79 -16.86 -26.60
CA ARG A 477 -7.38 -16.74 -26.17
C ARG A 477 -7.29 -16.78 -24.65
N LEU A 478 -6.14 -17.20 -24.10
CA LEU A 478 -5.98 -17.40 -22.64
C LEU A 478 -6.48 -16.22 -21.76
N HIS A 479 -6.19 -14.99 -22.14
CA HIS A 479 -6.65 -13.81 -21.39
C HIS A 479 -8.17 -13.59 -21.48
N GLU A 480 -8.79 -13.91 -22.61
CA GLU A 480 -10.24 -13.88 -22.80
C GLU A 480 -10.90 -15.01 -22.01
N GLN A 481 -10.30 -16.21 -21.99
CA GLN A 481 -10.74 -17.32 -21.12
C GLN A 481 -10.71 -16.88 -19.65
N THR A 482 -9.60 -16.26 -19.23
CA THR A 482 -9.40 -15.81 -17.83
C THR A 482 -10.40 -14.72 -17.44
N ASP A 483 -10.58 -13.70 -18.27
CA ASP A 483 -11.57 -12.63 -18.03
C ASP A 483 -12.99 -13.18 -17.98
N HIS A 484 -13.35 -14.09 -18.90
CA HIS A 484 -14.65 -14.74 -18.92
C HIS A 484 -14.88 -15.54 -17.64
N VAL A 485 -13.90 -16.34 -17.20
CA VAL A 485 -13.99 -17.13 -15.96
C VAL A 485 -14.16 -16.25 -14.74
N ILE A 486 -13.38 -15.17 -14.62
CA ILE A 486 -13.47 -14.23 -13.48
C ILE A 486 -14.87 -13.59 -13.40
N LYS A 487 -15.46 -13.23 -14.54
CA LYS A 487 -16.79 -12.60 -14.60
C LYS A 487 -17.93 -13.61 -14.42
N SER A 488 -17.94 -14.68 -15.22
CA SER A 488 -19.02 -15.68 -15.26
C SER A 488 -19.06 -16.56 -14.01
N SER A 489 -17.93 -16.78 -13.33
CA SER A 489 -17.92 -17.47 -12.02
C SER A 489 -18.63 -16.67 -10.91
N GLY A 490 -18.84 -15.37 -11.11
CA GLY A 490 -19.34 -14.43 -10.11
C GLY A 490 -18.27 -13.90 -9.17
N LEU A 491 -16.98 -14.26 -9.34
CA LEU A 491 -15.88 -13.74 -8.52
C LEU A 491 -15.75 -12.23 -8.64
N PHE A 492 -15.79 -11.68 -9.85
CA PHE A 492 -15.72 -10.23 -10.07
C PHE A 492 -16.83 -9.51 -9.30
N ALA A 493 -18.09 -9.93 -9.47
CA ALA A 493 -19.23 -9.32 -8.80
C ALA A 493 -19.16 -9.47 -7.27
N MET A 494 -18.64 -10.58 -6.75
CA MET A 494 -18.45 -10.79 -5.32
C MET A 494 -17.45 -9.78 -4.74
N TYR A 495 -16.31 -9.60 -5.40
CA TYR A 495 -15.27 -8.69 -4.93
C TYR A 495 -15.62 -7.21 -5.18
N GLU A 496 -16.37 -6.91 -6.24
CA GLU A 496 -16.88 -5.56 -6.54
C GLU A 496 -17.92 -5.09 -5.51
N GLN A 497 -18.74 -6.00 -4.99
CA GLN A 497 -19.71 -5.70 -3.94
C GLN A 497 -19.05 -5.42 -2.57
N GLU A 498 -17.77 -5.74 -2.40
CA GLU A 498 -17.05 -5.32 -1.21
C GLU A 498 -16.83 -3.79 -1.21
N LYS A 499 -17.00 -3.11 -0.07
CA LYS A 499 -16.63 -1.68 0.04
C LYS A 499 -15.23 -1.49 0.62
N GLY A 500 -14.58 -0.40 0.22
CA GLY A 500 -13.28 0.05 0.71
C GLY A 500 -12.12 -0.11 -0.27
N GLU A 501 -10.93 0.42 0.08
CA GLU A 501 -9.70 0.29 -0.74
C GLU A 501 -9.32 -1.17 -1.01
N LYS A 502 -9.63 -2.08 -0.07
CA LYS A 502 -9.38 -3.52 -0.24
C LYS A 502 -10.16 -4.13 -1.41
N SER A 503 -11.38 -3.67 -1.70
CA SER A 503 -12.15 -4.18 -2.86
C SER A 503 -11.46 -3.80 -4.16
N LYS A 504 -11.09 -2.53 -4.29
CA LYS A 504 -10.39 -2.01 -5.45
C LYS A 504 -9.10 -2.77 -5.70
N ALA A 505 -8.29 -2.96 -4.65
CA ALA A 505 -7.05 -3.73 -4.74
C ALA A 505 -7.28 -5.17 -5.23
N ARG A 506 -8.35 -5.85 -4.79
CA ARG A 506 -8.66 -7.22 -5.25
C ARG A 506 -9.12 -7.25 -6.72
N ILE A 507 -9.96 -6.31 -7.13
CA ILE A 507 -10.39 -6.19 -8.53
C ILE A 507 -9.20 -5.90 -9.44
N GLU A 508 -8.35 -4.95 -9.04
CA GLU A 508 -7.12 -4.63 -9.76
C GLU A 508 -6.19 -5.84 -9.86
N ASN A 509 -6.07 -6.66 -8.80
CA ASN A 509 -5.30 -7.90 -8.86
C ASN A 509 -5.89 -8.91 -9.86
N LEU A 510 -7.22 -9.08 -9.89
CA LEU A 510 -7.87 -9.97 -10.86
C LEU A 510 -7.68 -9.50 -12.30
N GLU A 511 -7.72 -8.21 -12.55
CA GLU A 511 -7.47 -7.64 -13.88
C GLU A 511 -5.98 -7.72 -14.25
N GLU A 512 -5.10 -7.62 -13.26
CA GLU A 512 -3.68 -7.86 -13.45
C GLU A 512 -3.42 -9.32 -13.84
N LEU A 513 -4.21 -10.29 -13.34
CA LEU A 513 -4.15 -11.68 -13.80
C LEU A 513 -4.56 -11.83 -15.27
N VAL A 514 -5.58 -11.08 -15.72
CA VAL A 514 -5.97 -11.02 -17.14
C VAL A 514 -4.84 -10.42 -17.98
N THR A 515 -4.14 -9.42 -17.45
CA THR A 515 -2.99 -8.80 -18.14
C THR A 515 -1.82 -9.77 -18.23
N ALA A 516 -1.49 -10.47 -17.13
CA ALA A 516 -0.45 -11.49 -17.08
C ALA A 516 -0.72 -12.62 -18.09
N THR A 517 -1.97 -13.11 -18.16
CA THR A 517 -2.35 -14.16 -19.12
C THR A 517 -2.36 -13.69 -20.58
N ARG A 518 -2.43 -12.38 -20.84
CA ARG A 518 -2.28 -11.82 -22.19
C ARG A 518 -0.81 -11.67 -22.59
N GLN A 519 0.07 -11.37 -21.64
CA GLN A 519 1.50 -11.22 -21.84
C GLN A 519 2.25 -12.56 -21.82
N PHE A 520 1.62 -13.61 -21.26
CA PHE A 520 2.21 -14.93 -21.18
C PHE A 520 2.53 -15.49 -22.57
N GLU A 521 3.79 -15.77 -22.79
CA GLU A 521 4.29 -16.51 -23.93
C GLU A 521 4.64 -17.92 -23.48
N LYS A 522 4.21 -18.91 -24.25
CA LYS A 522 4.42 -20.30 -23.93
C LYS A 522 5.91 -20.66 -24.08
N PRO A 523 6.58 -21.21 -23.05
CA PRO A 523 7.96 -21.66 -23.17
C PRO A 523 8.08 -22.82 -24.17
N GLU A 524 9.22 -22.91 -24.88
CA GLU A 524 9.49 -24.00 -25.84
C GLU A 524 9.41 -25.38 -25.17
N GLU A 525 9.79 -25.51 -23.89
CA GLU A 525 9.71 -26.79 -23.16
C GLU A 525 8.27 -27.23 -22.87
N ALA A 526 7.29 -26.34 -23.00
CA ALA A 526 5.89 -26.62 -22.75
C ALA A 526 5.09 -26.90 -24.03
N ASP A 527 5.72 -27.03 -25.20
CA ASP A 527 5.07 -27.09 -26.52
C ASP A 527 3.93 -28.13 -26.64
N GLU A 528 4.00 -29.25 -25.91
CA GLU A 528 2.95 -30.28 -25.90
C GLU A 528 1.72 -29.93 -25.04
N MET A 529 1.82 -28.91 -24.18
CA MET A 529 0.75 -28.50 -23.26
C MET A 529 -0.23 -27.52 -23.91
N SER A 530 -1.49 -27.47 -23.43
CA SER A 530 -2.35 -26.34 -23.78
C SER A 530 -1.79 -25.03 -23.21
N MET A 531 -2.13 -23.88 -23.82
CA MET A 531 -1.71 -22.56 -23.32
C MET A 531 -2.14 -22.34 -21.86
N LEU A 532 -3.34 -22.79 -21.50
CA LEU A 532 -3.88 -22.72 -20.14
C LEU A 532 -3.08 -23.60 -19.18
N THR A 533 -2.81 -24.86 -19.55
CA THR A 533 -2.05 -25.77 -18.69
C THR A 533 -0.61 -25.28 -18.51
N ALA A 534 0.03 -24.75 -19.56
CA ALA A 534 1.36 -24.16 -19.48
C ALA A 534 1.40 -22.96 -18.50
N PHE A 535 0.42 -22.05 -18.59
CA PHE A 535 0.30 -20.93 -17.66
C PHE A 535 0.05 -21.38 -16.21
N LEU A 536 -0.82 -22.36 -15.99
CA LEU A 536 -1.10 -22.89 -14.65
C LEU A 536 0.13 -23.55 -14.00
N THR A 537 0.97 -24.21 -14.81
CA THR A 537 2.24 -24.76 -14.38
C THR A 537 3.23 -23.65 -14.04
N HIS A 538 3.37 -22.64 -14.90
CA HIS A 538 4.22 -21.47 -14.65
C HIS A 538 3.84 -20.76 -13.35
N ALA A 539 2.56 -20.44 -13.16
CA ALA A 539 2.06 -19.82 -11.94
C ALA A 539 2.29 -20.66 -10.68
N ALA A 540 2.32 -22.00 -10.80
CA ALA A 540 2.63 -22.88 -9.67
C ALA A 540 4.13 -22.90 -9.33
N LEU A 541 5.01 -22.79 -10.33
CA LEU A 541 6.46 -22.69 -10.13
C LEU A 541 6.84 -21.33 -9.52
N GLU A 542 6.31 -20.23 -10.06
CA GLU A 542 6.56 -18.87 -9.54
C GLU A 542 6.01 -18.67 -8.12
N ALA A 543 4.93 -19.35 -7.75
CA ALA A 543 4.42 -19.32 -6.38
C ALA A 543 5.42 -19.87 -5.34
N GLY A 544 6.42 -20.65 -5.77
CA GLY A 544 7.50 -21.17 -4.92
C GLY A 544 8.85 -20.46 -5.09
N GLU A 545 9.13 -19.87 -6.25
CA GLU A 545 10.47 -19.40 -6.66
C GLU A 545 10.75 -17.92 -6.32
N GLY A 546 12.01 -17.58 -6.02
CA GLY A 546 12.51 -16.18 -5.95
C GLY A 546 12.35 -15.40 -4.63
N GLN A 547 11.47 -15.81 -3.70
CA GLN A 547 11.40 -15.17 -2.38
C GLN A 547 12.48 -15.72 -1.45
N ALA A 548 13.28 -14.82 -0.90
CA ALA A 548 14.36 -15.16 0.01
C ALA A 548 13.82 -15.41 1.44
N ASP A 549 14.44 -16.35 2.16
CA ASP A 549 14.13 -16.62 3.58
C ASP A 549 14.48 -15.38 4.44
N GLU A 550 13.99 -15.31 5.68
CA GLU A 550 14.09 -14.12 6.56
C GLU A 550 15.51 -13.53 6.70
N PHE A 551 16.54 -14.36 6.53
CA PHE A 551 17.96 -14.01 6.67
C PHE A 551 18.73 -13.91 5.35
N ASP A 552 18.08 -14.12 4.22
CA ASP A 552 18.72 -14.03 2.91
C ASP A 552 18.78 -12.59 2.41
N ASP A 553 19.88 -12.26 1.72
CA ASP A 553 20.08 -10.98 1.03
C ASP A 553 19.10 -10.84 -0.14
N ALA A 554 18.20 -9.86 -0.07
CA ALA A 554 17.08 -9.74 -1.01
C ALA A 554 16.56 -8.30 -1.17
N VAL A 555 16.13 -7.98 -2.39
CA VAL A 555 15.49 -6.69 -2.71
C VAL A 555 14.16 -6.55 -1.97
N GLN A 556 13.93 -5.43 -1.29
CA GLN A 556 12.73 -5.22 -0.49
C GLN A 556 11.61 -4.57 -1.30
N LEU A 557 10.49 -5.28 -1.50
CA LEU A 557 9.30 -4.78 -2.20
C LEU A 557 8.21 -4.44 -1.18
N MET A 558 7.69 -3.22 -1.24
CA MET A 558 6.63 -2.83 -0.31
C MET A 558 5.82 -1.62 -0.78
N THR A 559 4.66 -1.43 -0.15
CA THR A 559 3.92 -0.18 -0.34
C THR A 559 4.60 0.98 0.38
N LEU A 560 4.42 2.20 -0.13
CA LEU A 560 4.88 3.43 0.54
C LEU A 560 4.41 3.53 2.01
N HIS A 561 3.21 3.03 2.32
CA HIS A 561 2.69 3.00 3.70
C HIS A 561 3.46 2.03 4.60
N SER A 562 3.81 0.86 4.09
CA SER A 562 4.56 -0.17 4.81
C SER A 562 6.02 0.26 5.06
N ALA A 563 6.56 1.14 4.23
CA ALA A 563 7.92 1.66 4.35
C ALA A 563 8.11 2.65 5.51
N LYS A 564 7.02 3.16 6.11
CA LYS A 564 7.10 4.09 7.23
C LYS A 564 7.92 3.50 8.37
N GLY A 565 8.95 4.24 8.79
CA GLY A 565 9.89 3.83 9.85
C GLY A 565 11.11 3.04 9.36
N LEU A 566 11.12 2.55 8.11
CA LEU A 566 12.28 1.90 7.50
C LEU A 566 13.20 2.92 6.82
N GLU A 567 14.38 2.48 6.39
CA GLU A 567 15.38 3.25 5.65
C GLU A 567 16.27 2.31 4.83
N PHE A 568 16.68 2.77 3.64
CA PHE A 568 17.47 1.98 2.68
C PHE A 568 18.49 2.89 1.97
N PRO A 569 19.74 2.44 1.75
CA PRO A 569 20.72 3.13 0.91
C PRO A 569 20.17 3.53 -0.46
N MET A 570 19.48 2.62 -1.15
CA MET A 570 18.91 2.85 -2.46
C MET A 570 17.39 2.60 -2.48
N VAL A 571 16.64 3.58 -2.95
CA VAL A 571 15.17 3.50 -3.04
C VAL A 571 14.70 3.80 -4.46
N PHE A 572 13.78 2.99 -4.96
CA PHE A 572 13.00 3.22 -6.18
C PHE A 572 11.56 3.53 -5.80
N MET A 573 11.05 4.69 -6.19
CA MET A 573 9.62 5.00 -6.15
C MET A 573 9.06 4.81 -7.56
N VAL A 574 8.22 3.79 -7.75
CA VAL A 574 7.72 3.38 -9.07
C VAL A 574 6.25 3.74 -9.30
N GLY A 575 5.87 3.95 -10.56
CA GLY A 575 4.51 4.35 -10.94
C GLY A 575 4.12 5.72 -10.38
N VAL A 576 5.04 6.68 -10.40
CA VAL A 576 4.81 8.04 -9.90
C VAL A 576 4.09 8.89 -10.97
N GLU A 577 2.83 8.54 -11.18
CA GLU A 577 1.96 8.97 -12.29
C GLU A 577 0.65 9.59 -11.80
N GLU A 578 0.11 10.59 -12.49
CA GLU A 578 -1.23 11.12 -12.20
C GLU A 578 -2.31 10.04 -12.37
N GLY A 579 -3.15 9.87 -11.34
CA GLY A 579 -4.20 8.85 -11.30
C GLY A 579 -3.76 7.56 -10.59
N MET A 580 -2.45 7.33 -10.45
CA MET A 580 -1.87 6.25 -9.66
C MET A 580 -1.27 6.79 -8.35
N PHE A 581 -0.38 7.76 -8.46
CA PHE A 581 0.23 8.45 -7.34
C PHE A 581 0.47 9.94 -7.64
N PRO A 582 -0.47 10.84 -7.27
CA PRO A 582 -1.62 10.58 -6.39
C PRO A 582 -2.72 9.75 -7.07
N SER A 583 -3.45 8.97 -6.26
CA SER A 583 -4.59 8.19 -6.75
C SER A 583 -5.70 9.10 -7.29
N GLN A 584 -6.47 8.62 -8.27
CA GLN A 584 -7.55 9.41 -8.87
C GLN A 584 -8.59 9.90 -7.84
N MET A 585 -8.90 9.11 -6.82
CA MET A 585 -9.83 9.51 -5.75
C MET A 585 -9.24 10.59 -4.84
N SER A 586 -7.95 10.52 -4.54
CA SER A 586 -7.28 11.47 -3.67
C SER A 586 -7.05 12.81 -4.37
N ALA A 587 -6.97 12.81 -5.70
CA ALA A 587 -6.77 14.02 -6.49
C ALA A 587 -7.98 14.98 -6.49
N GLU A 588 -9.19 14.48 -6.23
CA GLU A 588 -10.43 15.26 -6.25
C GLU A 588 -10.79 15.87 -4.89
N GLU A 589 -10.26 15.32 -3.78
CA GLU A 589 -10.52 15.79 -2.41
C GLU A 589 -9.27 16.49 -1.84
N ALA A 590 -9.36 17.79 -1.50
CA ALA A 590 -8.22 18.60 -1.07
C ALA A 590 -7.44 18.00 0.12
N GLY A 591 -8.13 17.51 1.15
CA GLY A 591 -7.48 16.89 2.32
C GLY A 591 -6.77 15.57 2.00
N ARG A 592 -7.27 14.80 1.03
CA ARG A 592 -6.63 13.54 0.61
C ARG A 592 -5.39 13.78 -0.25
N LEU A 593 -5.36 14.86 -1.03
CA LEU A 593 -4.16 15.21 -1.79
C LEU A 593 -2.99 15.54 -0.86
N GLU A 594 -3.23 16.29 0.22
CA GLU A 594 -2.20 16.57 1.21
C GLU A 594 -1.67 15.30 1.90
N GLU A 595 -2.54 14.31 2.16
CA GLU A 595 -2.15 12.99 2.68
C GLU A 595 -1.31 12.19 1.67
N GLU A 596 -1.67 12.18 0.38
CA GLU A 596 -0.82 11.55 -0.66
C GLU A 596 0.54 12.26 -0.80
N ARG A 597 0.59 13.58 -0.59
CA ARG A 597 1.86 14.32 -0.59
C ARG A 597 2.73 13.96 0.62
N ARG A 598 2.14 13.82 1.82
CA ARG A 598 2.83 13.26 3.00
C ARG A 598 3.34 11.85 2.72
N LEU A 599 2.57 11.03 2.01
CA LEU A 599 2.99 9.68 1.59
C LEU A 599 4.20 9.73 0.64
N CYS A 600 4.23 10.70 -0.29
CA CYS A 600 5.35 10.91 -1.20
C CYS A 600 6.60 11.36 -0.44
N TYR A 601 6.44 12.33 0.47
CA TYR A 601 7.48 12.75 1.40
C TYR A 601 8.04 11.59 2.24
N VAL A 602 7.18 10.72 2.78
CA VAL A 602 7.59 9.52 3.50
C VAL A 602 8.43 8.62 2.60
N GLY A 603 8.00 8.36 1.36
CA GLY A 603 8.72 7.57 0.37
C GLY A 603 10.12 8.11 0.06
N MET A 604 10.23 9.41 -0.22
CA MET A 604 11.51 10.06 -0.53
C MET A 604 12.48 9.99 0.66
N THR A 605 11.97 10.23 1.88
CA THR A 605 12.78 10.22 3.12
C THR A 605 13.12 8.81 3.63
N ARG A 606 12.79 7.75 2.87
CA ARG A 606 13.31 6.39 3.12
C ARG A 606 14.71 6.21 2.51
N ALA A 607 15.04 6.96 1.47
CA ALA A 607 16.32 6.89 0.79
C ALA A 607 17.42 7.53 1.64
N MET A 608 18.52 6.81 1.87
CA MET A 608 19.70 7.34 2.56
C MET A 608 20.64 8.01 1.57
N GLU A 609 21.01 7.31 0.49
CA GLU A 609 22.04 7.75 -0.45
C GLU A 609 21.48 8.10 -1.82
N LYS A 610 20.69 7.21 -2.42
CA LYS A 610 20.18 7.34 -3.79
C LYS A 610 18.68 7.12 -3.88
N LEU A 611 18.01 8.04 -4.54
CA LEU A 611 16.58 7.96 -4.86
C LEU A 611 16.39 7.95 -6.38
N TYR A 612 15.64 6.96 -6.85
CA TYR A 612 15.10 6.89 -8.21
C TYR A 612 13.59 7.11 -8.15
N ILE A 613 13.09 7.98 -9.02
CA ILE A 613 11.65 8.17 -9.24
C ILE A 613 11.35 7.77 -10.68
N THR A 614 10.44 6.82 -10.86
CA THR A 614 10.10 6.32 -12.19
C THR A 614 8.60 6.48 -12.47
N TYR A 615 8.28 6.72 -13.74
CA TYR A 615 6.92 6.73 -14.24
C TYR A 615 6.90 6.17 -15.66
N ALA A 616 5.77 5.60 -16.08
CA ALA A 616 5.54 5.11 -17.44
C ALA A 616 4.64 6.07 -18.23
N GLU A 617 4.99 6.32 -19.50
CA GLU A 617 4.16 7.13 -20.41
C GLU A 617 2.85 6.42 -20.78
N MET A 618 2.92 5.10 -20.88
CA MET A 618 1.78 4.23 -21.15
C MET A 618 1.79 3.10 -20.14
N ARG A 619 0.70 2.91 -19.41
CA ARG A 619 0.53 1.77 -18.52
C ARG A 619 -0.71 1.00 -18.87
N ARG A 620 -0.59 -0.32 -18.90
CA ARG A 620 -1.76 -1.17 -19.02
C ARG A 620 -2.44 -1.33 -17.68
N LEU A 621 -3.63 -0.75 -17.55
CA LEU A 621 -4.46 -0.87 -16.36
C LEU A 621 -5.86 -1.31 -16.79
N TYR A 622 -6.47 -2.26 -16.08
CA TYR A 622 -7.81 -2.76 -16.42
C TYR A 622 -7.90 -3.34 -17.85
N GLY A 623 -6.80 -3.95 -18.34
CA GLY A 623 -6.70 -4.46 -19.72
C GLY A 623 -6.69 -3.38 -20.82
N GLN A 624 -6.76 -2.10 -20.46
CA GLN A 624 -6.73 -0.95 -21.36
C GLN A 624 -5.39 -0.22 -21.25
N ASP A 625 -4.89 0.27 -22.38
CA ASP A 625 -3.71 1.11 -22.39
C ASP A 625 -4.11 2.52 -21.94
N LYS A 626 -3.63 2.94 -20.77
CA LYS A 626 -3.83 4.28 -20.24
C LYS A 626 -2.56 5.09 -20.39
N TYR A 627 -2.72 6.32 -20.85
CA TYR A 627 -1.64 7.28 -20.97
C TYR A 627 -1.70 8.20 -19.77
N HIS A 628 -0.76 8.03 -18.86
CA HIS A 628 -0.68 8.83 -17.65
C HIS A 628 0.28 10.00 -17.86
N LYS A 629 -0.03 11.12 -17.21
CA LYS A 629 0.93 12.22 -17.11
C LYS A 629 1.86 11.93 -15.93
N PRO A 630 3.11 12.42 -15.97
CA PRO A 630 3.97 12.40 -14.79
C PRO A 630 3.25 13.04 -13.60
N SER A 631 3.39 12.46 -12.41
CA SER A 631 2.78 12.97 -11.19
C SER A 631 3.12 14.45 -10.98
N ARG A 632 2.17 15.23 -10.47
CA ARG A 632 2.44 16.59 -9.99
C ARG A 632 3.55 16.63 -8.96
N PHE A 633 3.73 15.58 -8.15
CA PHE A 633 4.78 15.54 -7.14
C PHE A 633 6.17 15.68 -7.75
N ILE A 634 6.41 15.18 -8.97
CA ILE A 634 7.68 15.37 -9.68
C ILE A 634 7.91 16.84 -10.04
N ARG A 635 6.85 17.56 -10.41
CA ARG A 635 6.91 18.99 -10.77
C ARG A 635 7.02 19.92 -9.58
N GLU A 636 6.61 19.43 -8.41
CA GLU A 636 6.77 20.12 -7.12
C GLU A 636 8.22 19.98 -6.59
N LEU A 637 9.08 19.17 -7.22
CA LEU A 637 10.49 19.05 -6.86
C LEU A 637 11.35 20.12 -7.56
N PRO A 638 12.42 20.61 -6.90
CA PRO A 638 13.33 21.58 -7.48
C PRO A 638 14.19 20.95 -8.58
N GLU A 639 14.22 21.56 -9.77
CA GLU A 639 14.98 21.06 -10.93
C GLU A 639 16.47 20.85 -10.64
N THR A 640 17.04 21.65 -9.73
CA THR A 640 18.45 21.54 -9.32
C THR A 640 18.79 20.22 -8.62
N CYS A 641 17.79 19.54 -8.06
CA CYS A 641 17.94 18.27 -7.35
C CYS A 641 17.65 17.06 -8.25
N LEU A 642 17.20 17.28 -9.49
CA LEU A 642 16.78 16.23 -10.40
C LEU A 642 17.82 15.98 -11.50
N ASP A 643 17.98 14.72 -11.88
CA ASP A 643 18.70 14.29 -13.08
C ASP A 643 17.76 13.44 -13.94
N GLU A 644 17.36 13.97 -15.10
CA GLU A 644 16.55 13.23 -16.06
C GLU A 644 17.40 12.14 -16.73
N VAL A 645 17.14 10.88 -16.37
CA VAL A 645 17.77 9.74 -17.00
C VAL A 645 17.11 9.49 -18.35
N ARG A 646 17.66 10.14 -19.39
CA ARG A 646 17.30 9.80 -20.77
C ARG A 646 18.05 8.54 -21.17
N MET A 647 17.35 7.55 -21.73
CA MET A 647 18.04 6.50 -22.49
C MET A 647 18.89 7.20 -23.56
N LYS A 648 20.22 7.11 -23.42
CA LYS A 648 21.16 7.62 -24.43
C LYS A 648 21.05 6.73 -25.67
N ALA A 649 20.03 6.96 -26.49
CA ALA A 649 20.22 6.83 -27.92
C ALA A 649 21.17 7.98 -28.31
N GLN A 650 22.48 7.73 -28.29
CA GLN A 650 23.46 8.62 -28.90
C GLN A 650 23.14 8.74 -30.39
N VAL A 651 22.33 9.72 -30.75
CA VAL A 651 22.46 10.42 -32.02
C VAL A 651 22.90 11.83 -31.66
N SER A 652 24.21 12.04 -31.64
CA SER A 652 24.80 13.36 -31.57
C SER A 652 24.34 14.16 -32.79
N ARG A 653 23.24 14.91 -32.66
CA ARG A 653 22.99 16.06 -33.53
C ARG A 653 23.74 17.24 -32.93
N PRO A 654 24.71 17.85 -33.63
CA PRO A 654 25.31 19.09 -33.18
C PRO A 654 24.22 20.16 -33.16
N ALA A 655 23.89 20.67 -31.99
CA ALA A 655 23.06 21.86 -31.87
C ALA A 655 23.93 23.07 -32.23
N SER A 656 23.78 23.62 -33.43
CA SER A 656 24.27 24.96 -33.71
C SER A 656 23.26 25.98 -33.19
N SER A 657 23.65 26.67 -32.12
CA SER A 657 23.00 27.91 -31.69
C SER A 657 23.26 28.99 -32.75
N GLY A 658 22.23 29.45 -33.44
CA GLY A 658 22.35 30.58 -34.36
C GLY A 658 21.01 31.01 -34.94
N ARG A 659 20.51 32.16 -34.48
CA ARG A 659 19.38 32.91 -35.05
C ARG A 659 19.61 33.20 -36.54
N PHE A 660 19.11 32.40 -37.49
CA PHE A 660 18.84 32.88 -38.86
C PHE A 660 17.74 32.06 -39.57
N SER A 661 16.65 32.79 -39.86
CA SER A 661 15.59 32.65 -40.88
C SER A 661 15.08 31.26 -41.34
N GLN A 662 13.78 31.04 -41.08
CA GLN A 662 12.87 30.11 -41.76
C GLN A 662 12.74 30.34 -43.30
N THR A 663 13.57 31.19 -43.89
CA THR A 663 13.48 31.61 -45.30
C THR A 663 14.40 30.76 -46.19
N ALA A 664 15.50 30.21 -45.68
CA ALA A 664 16.47 29.44 -46.46
C ALA A 664 16.04 27.97 -46.74
N VAL A 665 15.15 27.39 -45.93
CA VAL A 665 14.65 26.03 -46.16
C VAL A 665 13.65 25.97 -47.33
N LYS A 666 12.97 27.09 -47.64
CA LYS A 666 12.07 27.17 -48.80
C LYS A 666 12.80 27.28 -50.13
N GLU A 667 14.00 27.87 -50.17
CA GLU A 667 14.75 28.06 -51.42
C GLU A 667 15.47 26.79 -51.88
N ASN A 668 16.08 26.02 -50.97
CA ASN A 668 16.77 24.77 -51.32
C ASN A 668 15.84 23.60 -51.71
N PHE A 669 14.54 23.73 -51.45
CA PHE A 669 13.53 22.71 -51.77
C PHE A 669 12.97 22.87 -53.20
N ASN A 670 13.00 24.09 -53.75
CA ASN A 670 12.45 24.40 -55.08
C ASN A 670 13.31 23.92 -56.27
N GLU A 671 14.55 23.47 -56.05
CA GLU A 671 15.43 23.00 -57.14
C GLU A 671 15.10 21.57 -57.63
N THR A 672 14.29 20.80 -56.89
CA THR A 672 13.94 19.41 -57.25
C THR A 672 12.62 19.27 -58.02
N GLY A 673 11.86 20.37 -58.18
CA GLY A 673 10.59 20.41 -58.89
C GLY A 673 9.38 19.87 -58.11
N PHE A 674 9.54 19.41 -56.85
CA PHE A 674 8.45 18.87 -56.03
C PHE A 674 8.20 19.69 -54.77
N SER A 675 6.94 19.77 -54.32
CA SER A 675 6.57 20.41 -53.07
C SER A 675 5.97 19.46 -52.02
N LEU A 676 6.12 19.80 -50.75
CA LEU A 676 5.48 19.13 -49.62
C LEU A 676 3.97 19.24 -49.78
N GLY A 677 3.27 18.11 -49.71
CA GLY A 677 1.84 18.01 -49.99
C GLY A 677 1.49 17.79 -51.48
N SER A 678 2.45 17.79 -52.40
CA SER A 678 2.19 17.47 -53.81
C SER A 678 1.78 16.01 -53.99
N ARG A 679 0.82 15.78 -54.89
CA ARG A 679 0.49 14.44 -55.38
C ARG A 679 1.48 14.04 -56.48
N VAL A 680 2.00 12.84 -56.35
CA VAL A 680 2.98 12.26 -57.29
C VAL A 680 2.58 10.84 -57.63
N LYS A 681 2.97 10.38 -58.81
CA LYS A 681 2.80 9.00 -59.28
C LYS A 681 4.15 8.33 -59.40
N HIS A 682 4.30 7.17 -58.77
CA HIS A 682 5.47 6.31 -58.91
C HIS A 682 5.14 5.11 -59.82
N PRO A 683 6.02 4.74 -60.76
CA PRO A 683 5.76 3.65 -61.72
C PRO A 683 5.40 2.30 -61.06
N LYS A 684 5.94 2.03 -59.87
CA LYS A 684 5.70 0.79 -59.11
C LYS A 684 4.65 0.90 -58.00
N PHE A 685 4.53 2.08 -57.37
CA PHE A 685 3.78 2.23 -56.11
C PHE A 685 2.48 3.05 -56.28
N GLY A 686 2.18 3.48 -57.52
CA GLY A 686 0.96 4.24 -57.81
C GLY A 686 1.02 5.66 -57.30
N GLU A 687 -0.14 6.24 -57.01
CA GLU A 687 -0.25 7.62 -56.53
C GLU A 687 0.05 7.75 -55.04
N GLY A 688 0.73 8.82 -54.66
CA GLY A 688 1.00 9.15 -53.28
C GLY A 688 1.21 10.65 -53.05
N THR A 689 1.29 11.04 -51.79
CA THR A 689 1.49 12.44 -51.38
C THR A 689 2.84 12.58 -50.69
N ILE A 690 3.62 13.59 -51.07
CA ILE A 690 4.90 13.89 -50.41
C ILE A 690 4.62 14.47 -49.03
N ILE A 691 5.06 13.78 -47.97
CA ILE A 691 4.84 14.18 -46.57
C ILE A 691 6.10 14.70 -45.89
N ASN A 692 7.29 14.37 -46.41
CA ASN A 692 8.55 14.83 -45.87
C ASN A 692 9.65 14.86 -46.94
N PHE A 693 10.73 15.59 -46.68
CA PHE A 693 11.88 15.71 -47.55
C PHE A 693 13.17 15.84 -46.74
N GLU A 694 14.24 15.21 -47.22
CA GLU A 694 15.55 15.23 -46.57
C GLU A 694 16.70 15.35 -47.58
N GLY A 695 17.66 16.23 -47.29
CA GLY A 695 18.86 16.45 -48.11
C GLY A 695 18.69 17.50 -49.22
N SER A 696 19.73 17.75 -50.00
CA SER A 696 19.71 18.64 -51.17
C SER A 696 20.50 18.02 -52.33
N GLY A 697 20.18 18.40 -53.57
CA GLY A 697 20.87 17.90 -54.77
C GLY A 697 20.51 16.45 -55.17
N PRO A 698 21.40 15.74 -55.91
CA PRO A 698 21.12 14.44 -56.53
C PRO A 698 20.85 13.28 -55.57
N GLN A 699 21.22 13.43 -54.30
CA GLN A 699 21.01 12.44 -53.23
C GLN A 699 19.81 12.79 -52.33
N SER A 700 19.03 13.83 -52.68
CA SER A 700 17.82 14.19 -51.95
C SER A 700 16.84 13.03 -51.89
N ARG A 701 16.12 12.93 -50.77
CA ARG A 701 15.09 11.90 -50.54
C ARG A 701 13.76 12.56 -50.25
N VAL A 702 12.70 12.01 -50.84
CA VAL A 702 11.31 12.35 -50.55
C VAL A 702 10.65 11.20 -49.81
N GLN A 703 9.85 11.52 -48.80
CA GLN A 703 8.97 10.57 -48.13
C GLN A 703 7.57 10.70 -48.74
N VAL A 704 7.10 9.63 -49.38
CA VAL A 704 5.80 9.61 -50.06
C VAL A 704 4.87 8.63 -49.37
N ALA A 705 3.69 9.09 -48.99
CA ALA A 705 2.59 8.25 -48.52
C ALA A 705 1.78 7.78 -49.72
N PHE A 706 1.93 6.50 -50.11
CA PHE A 706 1.22 5.91 -51.24
C PHE A 706 -0.14 5.36 -50.83
N ASN A 707 -1.13 5.51 -51.70
CA ASN A 707 -2.47 5.00 -51.48
C ASN A 707 -2.46 3.46 -51.51
N GLY A 708 -2.53 2.81 -50.35
CA GLY A 708 -2.58 1.34 -50.21
C GLY A 708 -1.23 0.64 -49.99
N GLU A 709 -0.11 1.34 -50.13
CA GLU A 709 1.26 0.78 -50.06
C GLU A 709 2.10 1.32 -48.88
N GLY A 710 1.50 2.18 -48.06
CA GLY A 710 2.14 2.80 -46.89
C GLY A 710 3.14 3.91 -47.25
N ILE A 711 3.98 4.29 -46.27
CA ILE A 711 4.91 5.41 -46.39
C ILE A 711 6.30 4.87 -46.80
N LYS A 712 6.88 5.42 -47.88
CA LYS A 712 8.21 5.01 -48.38
C LYS A 712 9.12 6.20 -48.60
N TRP A 713 10.40 6.03 -48.28
CA TRP A 713 11.47 6.98 -48.62
C TRP A 713 12.08 6.63 -49.97
N LEU A 714 12.13 7.60 -50.88
CA LEU A 714 12.64 7.44 -52.23
C LEU A 714 13.69 8.51 -52.51
N VAL A 715 14.82 8.12 -53.12
CA VAL A 715 15.84 9.09 -53.57
C VAL A 715 15.33 9.76 -54.85
N THR A 716 15.14 11.08 -54.83
CA THR A 716 14.42 11.85 -55.86
C THR A 716 14.98 11.62 -57.27
N ALA A 717 16.31 11.51 -57.41
CA ALA A 717 16.97 11.27 -58.70
C ALA A 717 16.68 9.89 -59.32
N TYR A 718 16.37 8.88 -58.50
CA TYR A 718 16.12 7.51 -58.96
C TYR A 718 14.64 7.11 -58.91
N ALA A 719 13.82 7.88 -58.18
CA ALA A 719 12.42 7.57 -57.92
C ALA A 719 11.52 7.69 -59.16
N ARG A 720 11.94 8.41 -60.21
CA ARG A 720 11.14 8.66 -61.43
C ARG A 720 9.69 9.05 -61.11
N LEU A 721 9.52 9.98 -60.18
CA LEU A 721 8.20 10.46 -59.77
C LEU A 721 7.67 11.42 -60.84
N GLU A 722 6.40 11.24 -61.22
CA GLU A 722 5.67 12.19 -62.08
C GLU A 722 4.72 13.00 -61.20
N GLN A 723 4.71 14.32 -61.36
CA GLN A 723 3.77 15.18 -60.64
C GLN A 723 2.37 15.07 -61.27
N LEU A 724 1.34 14.96 -60.43
CA LEU A 724 -0.07 14.86 -60.84
C LEU A 724 -0.80 16.21 -60.73
#